data_AF-A0A193LCJ6-F1
#
_entry.id   AF-A0A193LCJ6-F1
#
_cell.length_a   1.000
_cell.length_b   1.000
_cell.length_c   1.000
_cell.angle_alpha   90.00
_cell.angle_beta   90.00
_cell.angle_gamma   90.00
#
_symmetry.space_group_name_H-M   'P 1'
#
loop_
_entity.id
_entity.type
_entity.pdbx_description
1 polymer ?
#
loop_
_entity_poly.entity_id
_entity_poly.type
_entity_poly.pdbx_seq_one_letter_code
_entity_poly.pdbx_strand_id
1 'polypeptide(L)'
;MLWKKQPILKLIKPAVLTAAILLLGACKPATSLSDDALLLPALDAAEMRWIASRIYQNETRGQARYLTHWGAGEDFPSLGIGHFIWFPATVDAPFDESFPALVSYLNAHENACAVMPDWLAELEPFAAPWADREGFEAALDSDNMLQLRLWLAATATEQAQYIVDNFSRRWSEIDLPTEDYRALTALLQDLMQTSGGRFAVIDYVNFKGLGTNPRERYAGEGWGLMQVLSDIVAARADGDATGSLVEQFSAAAAARLRQRVELAPPERNEARWLAGWMRRVGDYASLPVESARAQYAGFRVQPYLQNPTSTSMNVIWFSDAATAGELSLLAGEENGGVVQVIQTTPAAACELGYHPRELASLENGRLPTAPFKHVVELSDLQPGAAYRYTVVQNGQQASGEFRTPGPADEALRFVVYADSETEPESVGKPSAWGGWDDAPGERPYPVDQDTGYRENLRVMANAKPDFIAIAGDLVQSGGEQRDWDEFWRLNAAIAATTPIYPALGNHEYFAGPGAFGDYGADASRRAVQKYKGYFSFPDNGADNEAHQGSYYAIQRGPVSLIVIDGNDGVPHRSDTDTNWYLRDQSQGGVAPAWNPGSRQYVWLEERLRHAQQNSAFTFVMFHAAPYSSGVHALPPGLGEGKDYLPGTPLRALTPLFSRYGVDAVFSGHDELYEHSVVPGTEVLPGGGSAEHAVHFYVVGIGGDGLRGAAREVRNPYRVFSAAADAPEQYDDNGMLIDGGIHYGHLRVTVNQASAGYWQAQLEPVYLFPLFAADGTVRAFEPRNYADVTVLRGMQVNADNEAAVNNARETDEQ
;
A
#
# COMPACT_ATOMS: atom_id res chain seq x y z
N MET A 1 -25.37 30.68 55.67
CA MET A 1 -26.64 30.00 56.00
C MET A 1 -27.37 29.71 54.70
N LEU A 2 -27.49 28.43 54.31
CA LEU A 2 -28.75 27.69 54.04
C LEU A 2 -29.43 28.10 52.71
N TRP A 3 -29.69 27.30 51.65
CA TRP A 3 -29.91 25.86 51.40
C TRP A 3 -29.58 25.51 49.92
N LYS A 4 -28.88 24.39 49.64
CA LYS A 4 -29.33 23.13 48.98
C LYS A 4 -30.27 23.20 47.74
N LYS A 5 -29.80 22.65 46.61
CA LYS A 5 -30.45 21.57 45.81
C LYS A 5 -29.41 20.79 44.97
N GLN A 6 -29.64 19.49 44.82
CA GLN A 6 -28.76 18.42 44.32
C GLN A 6 -28.85 18.20 42.78
N PRO A 7 -27.93 17.42 42.19
CA PRO A 7 -28.24 16.47 41.12
C PRO A 7 -28.13 15.00 41.57
N ILE A 8 -28.87 14.13 40.89
CA ILE A 8 -28.99 12.69 41.11
C ILE A 8 -27.91 11.95 40.31
N LEU A 9 -27.03 11.23 41.00
CA LEU A 9 -26.26 10.10 40.47
C LEU A 9 -26.67 8.86 41.27
N LYS A 10 -27.10 7.78 40.62
CA LYS A 10 -27.23 6.47 41.26
C LYS A 10 -26.16 5.53 40.73
N LEU A 11 -25.24 5.19 41.64
CA LEU A 11 -24.28 4.11 41.54
C LEU A 11 -24.98 2.75 41.50
N ILE A 12 -24.42 1.82 40.73
CA ILE A 12 -24.62 0.37 40.88
C ILE A 12 -23.40 -0.19 41.61
N LYS A 13 -23.64 -0.93 42.70
CA LYS A 13 -22.66 -1.71 43.46
C LYS A 13 -22.79 -3.21 43.10
N PRO A 14 -21.72 -4.01 43.28
CA PRO A 14 -21.68 -5.43 42.94
C PRO A 14 -22.29 -6.29 44.06
N ALA A 15 -22.83 -7.46 43.69
CA ALA A 15 -23.22 -8.49 44.64
C ALA A 15 -22.72 -9.87 44.16
N VAL A 16 -21.96 -10.51 45.03
CA VAL A 16 -21.53 -11.90 45.00
C VAL A 16 -22.39 -12.66 46.03
N LEU A 17 -22.91 -13.84 45.67
CA LEU A 17 -22.67 -15.16 46.32
C LEU A 17 -23.84 -16.15 46.08
N THR A 18 -23.49 -17.31 45.49
CA THR A 18 -24.06 -18.67 45.64
C THR A 18 -25.57 -18.95 45.57
N ALA A 19 -25.96 -19.78 44.60
CA ALA A 19 -26.71 -21.02 44.86
C ALA A 19 -26.56 -22.01 43.69
N ALA A 20 -25.89 -23.13 43.93
CA ALA A 20 -25.96 -24.34 43.11
C ALA A 20 -27.18 -25.16 43.58
N ILE A 21 -28.00 -25.67 42.64
CA ILE A 21 -28.74 -26.95 42.74
C ILE A 21 -29.56 -27.20 41.45
N LEU A 22 -29.24 -28.33 40.81
CA LEU A 22 -30.07 -29.28 40.04
C LEU A 22 -30.95 -28.80 38.87
N LEU A 23 -30.47 -29.07 37.65
CA LEU A 23 -31.30 -29.60 36.55
C LEU A 23 -30.56 -30.78 35.89
N LEU A 24 -30.86 -31.99 36.38
CA LEU A 24 -30.54 -33.26 35.75
C LEU A 24 -31.49 -33.45 34.56
N GLY A 25 -30.99 -33.18 33.35
CA GLY A 25 -31.62 -33.53 32.08
C GLY A 25 -30.58 -34.13 31.15
N ALA A 26 -30.47 -35.46 31.17
CA ALA A 26 -29.78 -36.35 30.23
C ALA A 26 -28.71 -35.71 29.30
N CYS A 27 -27.56 -35.31 29.86
CA CYS A 27 -26.33 -35.24 29.07
C CYS A 27 -25.85 -36.68 28.83
N LYS A 28 -25.80 -37.10 27.56
CA LYS A 28 -24.89 -38.18 27.16
C LYS A 28 -23.47 -37.77 27.61
N PRO A 29 -22.67 -38.66 28.18
CA PRO A 29 -21.30 -38.33 28.52
C PRO A 29 -20.57 -37.95 27.24
N ALA A 30 -19.81 -36.85 27.28
CA ALA A 30 -18.82 -36.55 26.27
C ALA A 30 -17.88 -37.75 26.17
N THR A 31 -17.94 -38.44 25.03
CA THR A 31 -17.00 -39.48 24.65
C THR A 31 -15.59 -38.91 24.74
N SER A 32 -14.72 -39.59 25.49
CA SER A 32 -13.28 -39.40 25.38
C SER A 32 -12.90 -39.49 23.90
N LEU A 33 -12.17 -38.50 23.38
CA LEU A 33 -11.55 -38.57 22.05
C LEU A 33 -10.82 -39.92 21.95
N SER A 34 -11.18 -40.74 20.98
CA SER A 34 -10.49 -42.03 20.74
C SER A 34 -9.04 -41.75 20.35
N ASP A 35 -8.11 -42.60 20.80
CA ASP A 35 -6.70 -42.60 20.34
C ASP A 35 -6.55 -42.74 18.80
N ASP A 36 -7.63 -43.06 18.10
CA ASP A 36 -7.74 -43.25 16.64
C ASP A 36 -8.23 -42.00 15.86
N ALA A 37 -8.39 -40.83 16.50
CA ALA A 37 -8.89 -39.64 15.81
C ALA A 37 -7.80 -38.95 14.96
N LEU A 38 -8.17 -38.46 13.76
CA LEU A 38 -7.27 -37.64 12.94
C LEU A 38 -6.94 -36.33 13.70
N LEU A 39 -5.67 -36.10 13.96
CA LEU A 39 -5.19 -34.86 14.57
C LEU A 39 -4.56 -34.00 13.49
N LEU A 40 -5.22 -32.88 13.15
CA LEU A 40 -4.62 -31.90 12.26
C LEU A 40 -3.49 -31.16 12.99
N PRO A 41 -2.25 -31.16 12.47
CA PRO A 41 -1.20 -30.30 13.01
C PRO A 41 -1.62 -28.83 12.84
N ALA A 42 -1.22 -27.98 13.79
CA ALA A 42 -1.45 -26.54 13.68
C ALA A 42 -0.75 -26.02 12.40
N LEU A 43 -1.54 -25.50 11.46
CA LEU A 43 -1.04 -24.87 10.25
C LEU A 43 -0.59 -23.45 10.60
N ASP A 44 0.65 -23.11 10.26
CA ASP A 44 1.08 -21.71 10.37
C ASP A 44 0.41 -20.85 9.28
N ALA A 45 0.40 -19.53 9.50
CA ALA A 45 -0.28 -18.60 8.60
C ALA A 45 0.28 -18.62 7.16
N ALA A 46 1.59 -18.85 7.00
CA ALA A 46 2.24 -18.90 5.69
C ALA A 46 1.80 -20.13 4.90
N GLU A 47 1.70 -21.28 5.56
CA GLU A 47 1.20 -22.52 5.00
C GLU A 47 -0.27 -22.40 4.60
N MET A 48 -1.13 -21.83 5.46
CA MET A 48 -2.55 -21.68 5.13
C MET A 48 -2.78 -20.78 3.91
N ARG A 49 -2.06 -19.66 3.81
CA ARG A 49 -2.11 -18.80 2.60
C ARG A 49 -1.61 -19.50 1.36
N TRP A 50 -0.57 -20.32 1.50
CA TRP A 50 -0.07 -21.10 0.38
C TRP A 50 -1.15 -22.10 -0.09
N ILE A 51 -1.79 -22.85 0.83
CA ILE A 51 -2.90 -23.75 0.51
C ILE A 51 -4.04 -22.99 -0.20
N ALA A 52 -4.50 -21.88 0.38
CA ALA A 52 -5.55 -21.04 -0.20
C ALA A 52 -5.22 -20.63 -1.64
N SER A 53 -3.99 -20.21 -1.89
CA SER A 53 -3.57 -19.79 -3.22
C SER A 53 -3.50 -20.90 -4.24
N ARG A 54 -3.14 -22.11 -3.82
CA ARG A 54 -3.09 -23.26 -4.71
C ARG A 54 -4.50 -23.75 -5.05
N ILE A 55 -5.41 -23.74 -4.08
CA ILE A 55 -6.83 -24.02 -4.32
C ILE A 55 -7.40 -22.98 -5.31
N TYR A 56 -7.16 -21.69 -5.05
CA TYR A 56 -7.55 -20.61 -5.95
C TYR A 56 -7.00 -20.80 -7.38
N GLN A 57 -5.72 -21.14 -7.52
CA GLN A 57 -5.12 -21.41 -8.84
C GLN A 57 -5.79 -22.58 -9.54
N ASN A 58 -6.11 -23.65 -8.81
CA ASN A 58 -6.70 -24.85 -9.37
C ASN A 58 -8.16 -24.66 -9.80
N GLU A 59 -8.95 -23.97 -8.99
CA GLU A 59 -10.38 -23.76 -9.25
C GLU A 59 -10.63 -22.61 -10.23
N THR A 60 -9.92 -21.50 -10.05
CA THR A 60 -10.18 -20.26 -10.81
C THR A 60 -9.16 -19.99 -11.92
N ARG A 61 -8.17 -20.87 -12.13
CA ARG A 61 -7.03 -20.61 -13.04
C ARG A 61 -6.27 -19.32 -12.72
N GLY A 62 -6.32 -18.86 -11.47
CA GLY A 62 -5.75 -17.59 -11.05
C GLY A 62 -6.51 -16.36 -11.57
N GLN A 63 -7.83 -16.45 -11.78
CA GLN A 63 -8.61 -15.32 -12.30
C GLN A 63 -9.82 -15.04 -11.41
N ALA A 64 -9.89 -13.84 -10.82
CA ALA A 64 -10.94 -13.41 -9.90
C ALA A 64 -12.33 -13.46 -10.53
N ARG A 65 -12.45 -13.27 -11.85
CA ARG A 65 -13.74 -13.43 -12.54
C ARG A 65 -14.35 -14.82 -12.36
N TYR A 66 -13.53 -15.85 -12.13
CA TYR A 66 -13.97 -17.22 -11.89
C TYR A 66 -14.20 -17.53 -10.41
N LEU A 67 -14.03 -16.56 -9.48
CA LEU A 67 -14.59 -16.66 -8.13
C LEU A 67 -16.12 -16.64 -8.14
N THR A 68 -16.72 -16.22 -9.25
CA THR A 68 -18.16 -16.22 -9.48
C THR A 68 -18.41 -16.91 -10.81
N HIS A 69 -18.80 -18.18 -10.79
CA HIS A 69 -19.00 -18.96 -12.02
C HIS A 69 -20.36 -19.65 -12.01
N TRP A 70 -20.98 -19.79 -13.19
CA TRP A 70 -22.16 -20.63 -13.39
C TRP A 70 -21.91 -21.51 -14.62
N GLY A 71 -21.73 -22.81 -14.39
CA GLY A 71 -21.37 -23.76 -15.43
C GLY A 71 -22.48 -24.00 -16.45
N ALA A 72 -22.08 -24.36 -17.68
CA ALA A 72 -23.04 -24.76 -18.71
C ALA A 72 -23.66 -26.13 -18.36
N GLY A 73 -24.97 -26.14 -18.08
CA GLY A 73 -25.71 -27.35 -17.70
C GLY A 73 -25.82 -27.57 -16.19
N GLU A 74 -25.50 -26.57 -15.38
CA GLU A 74 -25.74 -26.54 -13.94
C GLU A 74 -26.92 -25.62 -13.62
N ASP A 75 -27.66 -25.97 -12.57
CA ASP A 75 -28.83 -25.20 -12.11
C ASP A 75 -28.46 -24.20 -10.99
N PHE A 76 -27.16 -23.96 -10.79
CA PHE A 76 -26.61 -23.17 -9.69
C PHE A 76 -25.27 -22.51 -10.02
N PRO A 77 -24.93 -21.37 -9.40
CA PRO A 77 -23.58 -20.84 -9.39
C PRO A 77 -22.67 -21.54 -8.37
N SER A 78 -21.37 -21.48 -8.65
CA SER A 78 -20.27 -21.84 -7.76
C SER A 78 -19.43 -20.60 -7.43
N LEU A 79 -19.17 -20.41 -6.14
CA LEU A 79 -18.54 -19.20 -5.61
C LEU A 79 -17.26 -19.47 -4.84
N GLY A 80 -16.36 -18.49 -4.80
CA GLY A 80 -15.15 -18.51 -3.97
C GLY A 80 -14.08 -19.46 -4.47
N ILE A 81 -12.99 -19.59 -3.69
CA ILE A 81 -11.85 -20.42 -4.07
C ILE A 81 -12.19 -21.92 -4.01
N GLY A 82 -13.19 -22.30 -3.22
CA GLY A 82 -13.65 -23.68 -3.09
C GLY A 82 -14.76 -24.08 -4.08
N HIS A 83 -15.20 -23.17 -4.97
CA HIS A 83 -16.37 -23.38 -5.83
C HIS A 83 -17.62 -23.85 -5.06
N PHE A 84 -17.91 -23.16 -3.95
CA PHE A 84 -19.03 -23.44 -3.06
C PHE A 84 -20.36 -23.24 -3.78
N ILE A 85 -21.25 -24.21 -3.67
CA ILE A 85 -22.53 -24.26 -4.38
C ILE A 85 -23.56 -23.40 -3.64
N TRP A 86 -24.29 -22.55 -4.37
CA TRP A 86 -25.39 -21.75 -3.83
C TRP A 86 -26.65 -21.92 -4.69
N PHE A 87 -27.74 -22.45 -4.13
CA PHE A 87 -28.94 -22.72 -4.89
C PHE A 87 -29.85 -21.49 -4.99
N PRO A 88 -30.49 -21.25 -6.15
CA PRO A 88 -31.69 -20.44 -6.21
C PRO A 88 -32.79 -21.08 -5.36
N ALA A 89 -33.65 -20.28 -4.73
CA ALA A 89 -34.67 -20.77 -3.78
C ALA A 89 -35.65 -21.81 -4.38
N THR A 90 -35.74 -21.91 -5.71
CA THR A 90 -36.63 -22.82 -6.43
C THR A 90 -35.96 -24.09 -6.95
N VAL A 91 -34.65 -24.27 -6.74
CA VAL A 91 -33.86 -25.38 -7.28
C VAL A 91 -33.64 -26.47 -6.22
N ASP A 92 -33.86 -27.73 -6.61
CA ASP A 92 -33.52 -28.93 -5.82
C ASP A 92 -32.60 -29.81 -6.68
N ALA A 93 -31.29 -29.74 -6.41
CA ALA A 93 -30.26 -30.44 -7.16
C ALA A 93 -29.64 -31.58 -6.33
N PRO A 94 -29.05 -32.62 -6.94
CA PRO A 94 -28.51 -33.78 -6.21
C PRO A 94 -27.18 -33.51 -5.47
N PHE A 95 -26.79 -32.24 -5.32
CA PHE A 95 -25.54 -31.80 -4.72
C PHE A 95 -25.78 -31.14 -3.35
N ASP A 96 -24.79 -31.19 -2.48
CA ASP A 96 -24.87 -30.52 -1.18
C ASP A 96 -24.57 -29.03 -1.35
N GLU A 97 -25.50 -28.17 -0.90
CA GLU A 97 -25.27 -26.73 -0.85
C GLU A 97 -24.18 -26.40 0.18
N SER A 98 -23.21 -25.55 -0.19
CA SER A 98 -22.05 -25.29 0.66
C SER A 98 -21.75 -23.81 0.89
N PHE A 99 -22.25 -22.91 0.05
CA PHE A 99 -22.00 -21.48 0.21
C PHE A 99 -22.63 -20.87 1.46
N PRO A 100 -23.89 -21.17 1.86
CA PRO A 100 -24.46 -20.66 3.10
C PRO A 100 -23.70 -21.12 4.37
N ALA A 101 -23.17 -22.34 4.35
CA ALA A 101 -22.37 -22.87 5.45
C ALA A 101 -21.00 -22.17 5.55
N LEU A 102 -20.37 -21.88 4.40
CA LEU A 102 -19.18 -21.03 4.35
C LEU A 102 -19.48 -19.63 4.92
N VAL A 103 -20.54 -18.97 4.45
CA VAL A 103 -20.89 -17.61 4.90
C VAL A 103 -21.07 -17.58 6.42
N SER A 104 -21.77 -18.59 6.97
CA SER A 104 -21.91 -18.75 8.42
C SER A 104 -20.56 -18.91 9.14
N TYR A 105 -19.64 -19.67 8.55
CA TYR A 105 -18.28 -19.82 9.07
C TYR A 105 -17.49 -18.51 9.03
N LEU A 106 -17.52 -17.78 7.91
CA LEU A 106 -16.82 -16.50 7.74
C LEU A 106 -17.35 -15.44 8.71
N ASN A 107 -18.67 -15.38 8.92
CA ASN A 107 -19.27 -14.48 9.91
C ASN A 107 -18.87 -14.82 11.35
N ALA A 108 -18.60 -16.09 11.65
CA ALA A 108 -18.11 -16.52 12.97
C ALA A 108 -16.60 -16.28 13.16
N HIS A 109 -15.85 -16.09 12.07
CA HIS A 109 -14.40 -15.86 12.07
C HIS A 109 -14.12 -14.47 11.49
N GLU A 110 -14.58 -13.43 12.19
CA GLU A 110 -14.47 -12.02 11.77
C GLU A 110 -13.09 -11.69 11.20
N ASN A 111 -13.05 -11.25 9.94
CA ASN A 111 -11.90 -10.62 9.32
C ASN A 111 -12.22 -9.13 9.14
N ALA A 112 -11.56 -8.28 9.92
CA ALA A 112 -11.77 -6.83 9.91
C ALA A 112 -11.56 -6.18 8.53
N CYS A 113 -10.79 -6.82 7.64
CA CYS A 113 -10.51 -6.34 6.29
C CYS A 113 -11.41 -6.93 5.21
N ALA A 114 -12.32 -7.85 5.57
CA ALA A 114 -13.16 -8.55 4.61
C ALA A 114 -14.61 -8.62 5.12
N VAL A 115 -15.23 -7.45 5.25
CA VAL A 115 -16.64 -7.31 5.64
C VAL A 115 -17.55 -7.76 4.50
N MET A 116 -18.57 -8.54 4.82
CA MET A 116 -19.58 -8.98 3.86
C MET A 116 -20.37 -7.77 3.32
N PRO A 117 -20.59 -7.65 1.99
CA PRO A 117 -21.35 -6.54 1.42
C PRO A 117 -22.78 -6.47 1.96
N ASP A 118 -23.29 -5.26 2.22
CA ASP A 118 -24.62 -5.05 2.83
C ASP A 118 -25.75 -5.73 2.04
N TRP A 119 -25.75 -5.62 0.71
CA TRP A 119 -26.78 -6.24 -0.12
C TRP A 119 -26.80 -7.77 0.02
N LEU A 120 -25.64 -8.39 0.27
CA LEU A 120 -25.50 -9.83 0.48
C LEU A 120 -25.96 -10.20 1.89
N ALA A 121 -25.61 -9.37 2.89
CA ALA A 121 -26.04 -9.51 4.28
C ALA A 121 -27.57 -9.39 4.46
N GLU A 122 -28.22 -8.59 3.62
CA GLU A 122 -29.65 -8.29 3.68
C GLU A 122 -30.53 -9.24 2.85
N LEU A 123 -29.96 -10.25 2.17
CA LEU A 123 -30.73 -11.21 1.37
C LEU A 123 -31.62 -12.09 2.25
N GLU A 124 -32.93 -12.03 1.98
CA GLU A 124 -33.94 -12.86 2.65
C GLU A 124 -34.95 -13.46 1.64
N PRO A 125 -35.03 -14.79 1.50
CA PRO A 125 -34.14 -15.79 2.11
C PRO A 125 -32.71 -15.71 1.55
N PHE A 126 -31.72 -16.20 2.30
CA PHE A 126 -30.32 -16.26 1.86
C PHE A 126 -30.10 -17.34 0.78
N ALA A 127 -30.60 -17.07 -0.42
CA ALA A 127 -30.51 -17.91 -1.61
C ALA A 127 -29.89 -17.14 -2.77
N ALA A 128 -29.38 -17.85 -3.78
CA ALA A 128 -28.77 -17.20 -4.95
C ALA A 128 -29.80 -16.24 -5.59
N PRO A 129 -29.47 -14.93 -5.72
CA PRO A 129 -30.46 -13.91 -6.13
C PRO A 129 -30.82 -13.98 -7.62
N TRP A 130 -30.09 -14.77 -8.40
CA TRP A 130 -30.32 -14.95 -9.83
C TRP A 130 -31.14 -16.22 -10.06
N ALA A 131 -32.24 -16.09 -10.80
CA ALA A 131 -33.15 -17.21 -11.08
C ALA A 131 -32.52 -18.26 -12.01
N ASP A 132 -31.61 -17.84 -12.89
CA ASP A 132 -30.93 -18.67 -13.87
C ASP A 132 -29.58 -18.07 -14.27
N ARG A 133 -28.87 -18.81 -15.12
CA ARG A 133 -27.56 -18.42 -15.64
C ARG A 133 -27.59 -17.14 -16.47
N GLU A 134 -28.67 -16.86 -17.21
CA GLU A 134 -28.76 -15.65 -18.03
C GLU A 134 -28.79 -14.39 -17.15
N GLY A 135 -29.59 -14.42 -16.08
CA GLY A 135 -29.62 -13.37 -15.08
C GLY A 135 -28.29 -13.18 -14.34
N PHE A 136 -27.57 -14.28 -14.07
CA PHE A 136 -26.23 -14.23 -13.48
C PHE A 136 -25.21 -13.60 -14.42
N GLU A 137 -25.20 -14.00 -15.69
CA GLU A 137 -24.27 -13.47 -16.70
C GLU A 137 -24.50 -11.98 -16.96
N ALA A 138 -25.76 -11.53 -17.00
CA ALA A 138 -26.09 -10.11 -17.11
C ALA A 138 -25.60 -9.28 -15.90
N ALA A 139 -25.49 -9.89 -14.73
CA ALA A 139 -25.04 -9.25 -13.50
C ALA A 139 -23.51 -9.28 -13.31
N LEU A 140 -22.74 -9.96 -14.18
CA LEU A 140 -21.30 -10.15 -13.97
C LEU A 140 -20.54 -8.83 -13.77
N ASP A 141 -20.90 -7.78 -14.49
CA ASP A 141 -20.22 -6.49 -14.39
C ASP A 141 -20.92 -5.48 -13.47
N SER A 142 -21.92 -5.92 -12.71
CA SER A 142 -22.61 -5.09 -11.72
C SER A 142 -21.74 -4.81 -10.48
N ASP A 143 -22.00 -3.69 -9.81
CA ASP A 143 -21.32 -3.33 -8.56
C ASP A 143 -21.50 -4.41 -7.48
N ASN A 144 -22.70 -4.99 -7.36
CA ASN A 144 -22.97 -6.08 -6.43
C ASN A 144 -22.08 -7.30 -6.69
N MET A 145 -21.94 -7.71 -7.95
CA MET A 145 -21.08 -8.85 -8.31
C MET A 145 -19.60 -8.53 -8.07
N LEU A 146 -19.16 -7.29 -8.34
CA LEU A 146 -17.80 -6.86 -8.03
C LEU A 146 -17.53 -6.90 -6.52
N GLN A 147 -18.46 -6.42 -5.70
CA GLN A 147 -18.40 -6.50 -4.23
C GLN A 147 -18.37 -7.94 -3.73
N LEU A 148 -19.15 -8.85 -4.33
CA LEU A 148 -19.08 -10.29 -4.00
C LEU A 148 -17.71 -10.86 -4.30
N ARG A 149 -17.14 -10.62 -5.50
CA ARG A 149 -15.79 -11.12 -5.83
C ARG A 149 -14.70 -10.53 -4.95
N LEU A 150 -14.81 -9.26 -4.61
CA LEU A 150 -13.94 -8.56 -3.66
C LEU A 150 -13.90 -9.31 -2.34
N TRP A 151 -15.08 -9.55 -1.76
CA TRP A 151 -15.22 -10.24 -0.50
C TRP A 151 -14.72 -11.69 -0.56
N LEU A 152 -15.03 -12.42 -1.63
CA LEU A 152 -14.55 -13.79 -1.86
C LEU A 152 -13.02 -13.86 -2.03
N ALA A 153 -12.41 -12.86 -2.66
CA ALA A 153 -10.96 -12.80 -2.79
C ALA A 153 -10.31 -12.48 -1.44
N ALA A 154 -10.87 -11.52 -0.70
CA ALA A 154 -10.35 -11.08 0.59
C ALA A 154 -10.42 -12.18 1.67
N THR A 155 -11.42 -13.06 1.59
CA THR A 155 -11.63 -14.19 2.52
C THR A 155 -11.03 -15.52 2.05
N ALA A 156 -10.15 -15.52 1.06
CA ALA A 156 -9.60 -16.75 0.49
C ALA A 156 -8.85 -17.62 1.53
N THR A 157 -8.16 -17.01 2.50
CA THR A 157 -7.43 -17.76 3.53
C THR A 157 -8.38 -18.46 4.50
N GLU A 158 -9.45 -17.77 4.90
CA GLU A 158 -10.51 -18.27 5.76
C GLU A 158 -11.35 -19.34 5.05
N GLN A 159 -11.57 -19.20 3.74
CA GLN A 159 -12.17 -20.26 2.92
C GLN A 159 -11.31 -21.53 2.90
N ALA A 160 -9.99 -21.41 2.81
CA ALA A 160 -9.10 -22.57 2.91
C ALA A 160 -9.15 -23.20 4.31
N GLN A 161 -9.18 -22.39 5.37
CA GLN A 161 -9.36 -22.88 6.73
C GLN A 161 -10.70 -23.61 6.88
N TYR A 162 -11.79 -23.07 6.34
CA TYR A 162 -13.09 -23.74 6.31
C TYR A 162 -13.02 -25.10 5.61
N ILE A 163 -12.34 -25.19 4.45
CA ILE A 163 -12.16 -26.46 3.73
C ILE A 163 -11.43 -27.49 4.61
N VAL A 164 -10.37 -27.07 5.32
CA VAL A 164 -9.59 -27.93 6.22
C VAL A 164 -10.41 -28.39 7.43
N ASP A 165 -11.11 -27.46 8.09
CA ASP A 165 -11.94 -27.76 9.27
C ASP A 165 -13.11 -28.68 8.90
N ASN A 166 -13.77 -28.38 7.77
CA ASN A 166 -14.87 -29.19 7.25
C ASN A 166 -14.39 -30.59 6.84
N PHE A 167 -13.21 -30.70 6.25
CA PHE A 167 -12.58 -31.99 5.97
C PHE A 167 -12.36 -32.81 7.25
N SER A 168 -11.72 -32.23 8.26
CA SER A 168 -11.44 -32.90 9.54
C SER A 168 -12.72 -33.41 10.21
N ARG A 169 -13.74 -32.55 10.25
CA ARG A 169 -15.04 -32.87 10.84
C ARG A 169 -15.71 -34.02 10.09
N ARG A 170 -15.82 -33.92 8.76
CA ARG A 170 -16.46 -34.96 7.94
C ARG A 170 -15.70 -36.28 7.95
N TRP A 171 -14.36 -36.25 8.07
CA TRP A 171 -13.57 -37.47 8.25
C TRP A 171 -13.89 -38.15 9.58
N SER A 172 -13.99 -37.39 10.68
CA SER A 172 -14.32 -37.94 12.00
C SER A 172 -15.75 -38.51 12.10
N GLU A 173 -16.64 -38.07 11.21
CA GLU A 173 -18.05 -38.50 11.15
C GLU A 173 -18.26 -39.66 10.14
N ILE A 174 -17.21 -40.16 9.49
CA ILE A 174 -17.35 -41.18 8.45
C ILE A 174 -17.82 -42.52 9.02
N ASP A 175 -18.79 -43.14 8.34
CA ASP A 175 -19.30 -44.46 8.70
C ASP A 175 -18.47 -45.55 7.99
N LEU A 176 -17.52 -46.15 8.72
CA LEU A 176 -16.63 -47.20 8.24
C LEU A 176 -16.42 -48.30 9.30
N PRO A 177 -16.12 -49.55 8.89
CA PRO A 177 -15.62 -50.56 9.80
C PRO A 177 -14.38 -50.07 10.55
N THR A 178 -14.29 -50.39 11.85
CA THR A 178 -13.25 -49.83 12.73
C THR A 178 -11.82 -50.10 12.26
N GLU A 179 -11.56 -51.29 11.71
CA GLU A 179 -10.22 -51.64 11.18
C GLU A 179 -9.86 -50.80 9.96
N ASP A 180 -10.80 -50.64 9.03
CA ASP A 180 -10.62 -49.81 7.83
C ASP A 180 -10.42 -48.34 8.22
N TYR A 181 -11.26 -47.82 9.13
CA TYR A 181 -11.14 -46.46 9.63
C TYR A 181 -9.76 -46.20 10.25
N ARG A 182 -9.25 -47.11 11.07
CA ARG A 182 -7.90 -46.99 11.66
C ARG A 182 -6.80 -47.02 10.61
N ALA A 183 -6.85 -47.97 9.69
CA ALA A 183 -5.82 -48.12 8.67
C ALA A 183 -5.73 -46.89 7.75
N LEU A 184 -6.89 -46.39 7.30
CA LEU A 184 -6.96 -45.20 6.46
C LEU A 184 -6.58 -43.94 7.24
N THR A 185 -7.01 -43.81 8.50
CA THR A 185 -6.67 -42.65 9.34
C THR A 185 -5.18 -42.60 9.68
N ALA A 186 -4.52 -43.74 9.89
CA ALA A 186 -3.07 -43.78 10.10
C ALA A 186 -2.29 -43.31 8.86
N LEU A 187 -2.67 -43.82 7.67
CA LEU A 187 -2.06 -43.38 6.41
C LEU A 187 -2.29 -41.89 6.15
N LEU A 188 -3.50 -41.43 6.45
CA LEU A 188 -3.88 -40.03 6.34
C LEU A 188 -3.08 -39.16 7.30
N GLN A 189 -2.91 -39.59 8.56
CA GLN A 189 -2.10 -38.89 9.55
C GLN A 189 -0.65 -38.71 9.06
N ASP A 190 -0.06 -39.75 8.44
CA ASP A 190 1.29 -39.69 7.85
C ASP A 190 1.37 -38.70 6.67
N LEU A 191 0.38 -38.70 5.77
CA LEU A 191 0.29 -37.71 4.68
C LEU A 191 0.24 -36.29 5.24
N MET A 192 -0.54 -36.09 6.31
CA MET A 192 -0.74 -34.80 6.95
C MET A 192 0.49 -34.30 7.73
N GLN A 193 1.55 -35.09 7.91
CA GLN A 193 2.80 -34.62 8.55
C GLN A 193 3.67 -33.74 7.63
N THR A 194 3.47 -33.81 6.31
CA THR A 194 4.25 -33.03 5.35
C THR A 194 3.38 -31.98 4.68
N SER A 195 3.93 -30.81 4.35
CA SER A 195 3.15 -29.76 3.68
C SER A 195 2.66 -30.17 2.28
N GLY A 196 3.46 -30.97 1.55
CA GLY A 196 3.06 -31.54 0.26
C GLY A 196 1.91 -32.54 0.38
N GLY A 197 1.99 -33.47 1.33
CA GLY A 197 0.89 -34.42 1.59
C GLY A 197 -0.37 -33.76 2.11
N ARG A 198 -0.25 -32.76 3.00
CA ARG A 198 -1.37 -31.93 3.47
C ARG A 198 -2.10 -31.26 2.31
N PHE A 199 -1.37 -30.53 1.47
CA PHE A 199 -1.99 -29.88 0.32
C PHE A 199 -2.65 -30.90 -0.63
N ALA A 200 -1.98 -32.02 -0.94
CA ALA A 200 -2.53 -33.04 -1.83
C ALA A 200 -3.87 -33.59 -1.32
N VAL A 201 -3.96 -33.90 -0.02
CA VAL A 201 -5.21 -34.38 0.61
C VAL A 201 -6.29 -33.30 0.56
N ILE A 202 -5.99 -32.09 1.04
CA ILE A 202 -6.97 -31.00 1.13
C ILE A 202 -7.50 -30.61 -0.25
N ASP A 203 -6.61 -30.47 -1.23
CA ASP A 203 -6.96 -30.17 -2.61
C ASP A 203 -7.80 -31.30 -3.23
N TYR A 204 -7.42 -32.57 -3.03
CA TYR A 204 -8.18 -33.70 -3.59
C TYR A 204 -9.58 -33.82 -2.99
N VAL A 205 -9.74 -33.54 -1.68
CA VAL A 205 -11.06 -33.51 -1.04
C VAL A 205 -11.90 -32.36 -1.57
N ASN A 206 -11.33 -31.16 -1.74
CA ASN A 206 -12.04 -30.03 -2.35
C ASN A 206 -12.45 -30.35 -3.81
N PHE A 207 -11.60 -31.07 -4.52
CA PHE A 207 -11.75 -31.39 -5.93
C PHE A 207 -12.73 -32.55 -6.22
N LYS A 208 -12.69 -33.63 -5.42
CA LYS A 208 -13.40 -34.90 -5.67
C LYS A 208 -14.21 -35.42 -4.50
N GLY A 209 -14.17 -34.76 -3.35
CA GLY A 209 -14.87 -35.17 -2.15
C GLY A 209 -14.24 -36.36 -1.43
N LEU A 210 -14.88 -36.74 -0.32
CA LEU A 210 -14.43 -37.85 0.53
C LEU A 210 -14.64 -39.24 -0.09
N GLY A 211 -15.60 -39.38 -1.02
CA GLY A 211 -15.95 -40.67 -1.63
C GLY A 211 -16.95 -41.51 -0.84
N THR A 212 -17.70 -40.87 0.07
CA THR A 212 -18.74 -41.51 0.89
C THR A 212 -20.11 -41.51 0.24
N ASN A 213 -20.36 -40.62 -0.73
CA ASN A 213 -21.65 -40.51 -1.39
C ASN A 213 -21.90 -41.71 -2.32
N PRO A 214 -22.95 -42.53 -2.10
CA PRO A 214 -23.24 -43.67 -2.95
C PRO A 214 -23.66 -43.27 -4.38
N ARG A 215 -24.06 -42.01 -4.60
CA ARG A 215 -24.37 -41.47 -5.95
C ARG A 215 -23.13 -41.12 -6.77
N GLU A 216 -21.96 -41.02 -6.15
CA GLU A 216 -20.69 -40.70 -6.81
C GLU A 216 -19.91 -41.96 -7.18
N ARG A 217 -20.58 -42.87 -7.90
CA ARG A 217 -20.02 -44.16 -8.31
C ARG A 217 -20.40 -44.51 -9.74
N TYR A 218 -19.48 -45.12 -10.48
CA TYR A 218 -19.78 -45.78 -11.75
C TYR A 218 -19.45 -47.25 -11.62
N ALA A 219 -20.41 -48.11 -11.99
CA ALA A 219 -20.30 -49.56 -11.82
C ALA A 219 -19.90 -50.00 -10.39
N GLY A 220 -20.28 -49.24 -9.36
CA GLY A 220 -19.93 -49.50 -7.96
C GLY A 220 -18.60 -48.88 -7.50
N GLU A 221 -17.75 -48.44 -8.44
CA GLU A 221 -16.45 -47.83 -8.17
C GLU A 221 -16.59 -46.33 -7.87
N GLY A 222 -16.07 -45.91 -6.72
CA GLY A 222 -15.96 -44.50 -6.33
C GLY A 222 -14.60 -43.92 -6.70
N TRP A 223 -14.46 -42.60 -6.58
CA TRP A 223 -13.23 -41.87 -6.95
C TRP A 223 -12.79 -40.83 -5.90
N GLY A 224 -13.44 -40.80 -4.74
CA GLY A 224 -13.10 -39.83 -3.68
C GLY A 224 -11.88 -40.25 -2.85
N LEU A 225 -11.51 -39.42 -1.88
CA LEU A 225 -10.31 -39.62 -1.05
C LEU A 225 -10.23 -41.04 -0.44
N MET A 226 -11.35 -41.56 0.04
CA MET A 226 -11.40 -42.89 0.66
C MET A 226 -10.89 -43.99 -0.28
N GLN A 227 -11.28 -43.97 -1.56
CA GLN A 227 -10.82 -44.96 -2.55
C GLN A 227 -9.32 -44.82 -2.85
N VAL A 228 -8.82 -43.59 -2.92
CA VAL A 228 -7.38 -43.33 -3.13
C VAL A 228 -6.56 -43.88 -1.96
N LEU A 229 -6.99 -43.64 -0.73
CA LEU A 229 -6.30 -44.17 0.45
C LEU A 229 -6.38 -45.70 0.52
N SER A 230 -7.53 -46.31 0.20
CA SER A 230 -7.67 -47.76 0.14
C SER A 230 -6.72 -48.41 -0.86
N ASP A 231 -6.52 -47.80 -2.04
CA ASP A 231 -5.57 -48.31 -3.04
C ASP A 231 -4.13 -48.30 -2.54
N ILE A 232 -3.75 -47.25 -1.81
CA ILE A 232 -2.39 -47.15 -1.23
C ILE A 232 -2.22 -48.20 -0.14
N VAL A 233 -3.22 -48.40 0.73
CA VAL A 233 -3.17 -49.45 1.76
C VAL A 233 -3.02 -50.83 1.12
N ALA A 234 -3.80 -51.13 0.06
CA ALA A 234 -3.70 -52.39 -0.67
C ALA A 234 -2.30 -52.56 -1.32
N ALA A 235 -1.83 -51.56 -2.07
CA ALA A 235 -0.51 -51.61 -2.71
C ALA A 235 0.64 -51.75 -1.71
N ARG A 236 0.52 -51.18 -0.50
CA ARG A 236 1.50 -51.35 0.58
C ARG A 236 1.46 -52.76 1.18
N ALA A 237 0.28 -53.35 1.31
CA ALA A 237 0.14 -54.73 1.78
C ALA A 237 0.73 -55.75 0.79
N ASP A 238 0.60 -55.48 -0.50
CA ASP A 238 1.11 -56.33 -1.58
C ASP A 238 2.62 -56.13 -1.87
N GLY A 239 3.24 -55.09 -1.31
CA GLY A 239 4.65 -54.76 -1.51
C GLY A 239 4.97 -53.98 -2.80
N ASP A 240 3.93 -53.49 -3.49
CA ASP A 240 4.02 -52.78 -4.77
C ASP A 240 4.21 -51.24 -4.61
N ALA A 241 4.11 -50.73 -3.38
CA ALA A 241 4.27 -49.30 -3.09
C ALA A 241 5.73 -48.83 -3.23
N THR A 242 5.97 -47.86 -4.10
CA THR A 242 7.29 -47.24 -4.33
C THR A 242 7.23 -45.72 -4.24
N GLY A 243 8.36 -45.07 -3.95
CA GLY A 243 8.44 -43.62 -3.77
C GLY A 243 7.95 -43.12 -2.41
N SER A 244 7.97 -41.81 -2.22
CA SER A 244 7.42 -41.10 -1.07
C SER A 244 5.89 -41.28 -0.98
N LEU A 245 5.33 -41.04 0.20
CA LEU A 245 3.89 -41.21 0.42
C LEU A 245 3.03 -40.23 -0.42
N VAL A 246 3.52 -39.02 -0.70
CA VAL A 246 2.82 -38.08 -1.59
C VAL A 246 2.87 -38.51 -3.06
N GLU A 247 3.97 -39.14 -3.50
CA GLU A 247 4.06 -39.75 -4.84
C GLU A 247 3.10 -40.93 -4.99
N GLN A 248 2.99 -41.78 -3.96
CA GLN A 248 2.00 -42.87 -3.91
C GLN A 248 0.57 -42.32 -3.99
N PHE A 249 0.28 -41.24 -3.25
CA PHE A 249 -1.03 -40.57 -3.29
C PHE A 249 -1.35 -40.01 -4.67
N SER A 250 -0.40 -39.29 -5.29
CA SER A 250 -0.54 -38.75 -6.64
C SER A 250 -0.83 -39.85 -7.67
N ALA A 251 -0.11 -40.96 -7.61
CA ALA A 251 -0.28 -42.09 -8.52
C ALA A 251 -1.66 -42.78 -8.35
N ALA A 252 -2.08 -43.03 -7.10
CA ALA A 252 -3.37 -43.64 -6.80
C ALA A 252 -4.55 -42.74 -7.23
N ALA A 253 -4.47 -41.45 -6.94
CA ALA A 253 -5.43 -40.46 -7.42
C ALA A 253 -5.53 -40.45 -8.96
N ALA A 254 -4.39 -40.46 -9.65
CA ALA A 254 -4.36 -40.52 -11.10
C ALA A 254 -5.01 -41.81 -11.66
N ALA A 255 -4.75 -42.96 -11.04
CA ALA A 255 -5.35 -44.23 -11.42
C ALA A 255 -6.88 -44.21 -11.26
N ARG A 256 -7.39 -43.73 -10.12
CA ARG A 256 -8.84 -43.62 -9.86
C ARG A 256 -9.54 -42.69 -10.84
N LEU A 257 -8.93 -41.57 -11.20
CA LEU A 257 -9.50 -40.65 -12.17
C LEU A 257 -9.51 -41.20 -13.60
N ARG A 258 -8.52 -42.01 -14.00
CA ARG A 258 -8.56 -42.74 -15.27
C ARG A 258 -9.69 -43.78 -15.28
N GLN A 259 -9.79 -44.58 -14.22
CA GLN A 259 -10.84 -45.58 -14.07
C GLN A 259 -12.24 -44.94 -14.11
N ARG A 260 -12.43 -43.78 -13.46
CA ARG A 260 -13.68 -43.03 -13.52
C ARG A 260 -14.07 -42.69 -14.96
N VAL A 261 -13.13 -42.20 -15.76
CA VAL A 261 -13.39 -41.83 -17.17
C VAL A 261 -13.72 -43.07 -18.00
N GLU A 262 -13.05 -44.19 -17.75
CA GLU A 262 -13.32 -45.47 -18.42
C GLU A 262 -14.73 -46.01 -18.11
N LEU A 263 -15.20 -45.83 -16.87
CA LEU A 263 -16.50 -46.30 -16.41
C LEU A 263 -17.65 -45.30 -16.64
N ALA A 264 -17.33 -44.06 -17.02
CA ALA A 264 -18.32 -43.00 -17.16
C ALA A 264 -19.29 -43.26 -18.33
N PRO A 265 -20.59 -42.93 -18.17
CA PRO A 265 -21.54 -42.99 -19.27
C PRO A 265 -21.09 -42.11 -20.46
N PRO A 266 -21.10 -42.61 -21.71
CA PRO A 266 -20.57 -41.89 -22.87
C PRO A 266 -21.15 -40.48 -23.05
N GLU A 267 -22.43 -40.29 -22.73
CA GLU A 267 -23.15 -39.02 -22.80
C GLU A 267 -22.60 -37.94 -21.87
N ARG A 268 -21.91 -38.30 -20.78
CA ARG A 268 -21.25 -37.33 -19.89
C ARG A 268 -19.93 -36.81 -20.46
N ASN A 269 -19.32 -37.57 -21.38
CA ASN A 269 -18.08 -37.23 -22.08
C ASN A 269 -16.97 -36.72 -21.12
N GLU A 270 -16.74 -37.45 -20.02
CA GLU A 270 -15.83 -36.99 -18.97
C GLU A 270 -14.35 -36.96 -19.41
N ALA A 271 -14.01 -37.65 -20.50
CA ALA A 271 -12.66 -37.68 -21.09
C ALA A 271 -12.11 -36.28 -21.40
N ARG A 272 -12.99 -35.29 -21.65
CA ARG A 272 -12.60 -33.89 -21.87
C ARG A 272 -11.84 -33.26 -20.69
N TRP A 273 -12.02 -33.77 -19.47
CA TRP A 273 -11.38 -33.25 -18.28
C TRP A 273 -10.10 -33.99 -17.87
N LEU A 274 -9.87 -35.19 -18.41
CA LEU A 274 -8.82 -36.10 -17.96
C LEU A 274 -7.42 -35.46 -18.02
N ALA A 275 -7.12 -34.73 -19.10
CA ALA A 275 -5.81 -34.07 -19.24
C ALA A 275 -5.55 -33.04 -18.13
N GLY A 276 -6.55 -32.25 -17.76
CA GLY A 276 -6.46 -31.29 -16.65
C GLY A 276 -6.34 -32.00 -15.30
N TRP A 277 -7.09 -33.08 -15.11
CA TRP A 277 -7.04 -33.89 -13.88
C TRP A 277 -5.67 -34.53 -13.67
N MET A 278 -5.05 -35.08 -14.72
CA MET A 278 -3.70 -35.66 -14.63
C MET A 278 -2.62 -34.63 -14.29
N ARG A 279 -2.74 -33.41 -14.84
CA ARG A 279 -1.84 -32.31 -14.46
C ARG A 279 -1.98 -31.97 -12.97
N ARG A 280 -3.21 -31.74 -12.51
CA ARG A 280 -3.50 -31.36 -11.11
C ARG A 280 -2.95 -32.37 -10.10
N VAL A 281 -3.25 -33.66 -10.28
CA VAL A 281 -2.79 -34.69 -9.33
C VAL A 281 -1.30 -34.99 -9.47
N GLY A 282 -0.72 -34.82 -10.66
CA GLY A 282 0.72 -34.97 -10.89
C GLY A 282 1.54 -33.90 -10.15
N ASP A 283 1.03 -32.67 -10.10
CA ASP A 283 1.71 -31.56 -9.41
C ASP A 283 1.95 -31.86 -7.92
N TYR A 284 1.09 -32.65 -7.26
CA TYR A 284 1.24 -32.98 -5.83
C TYR A 284 2.63 -33.51 -5.45
N ALA A 285 3.25 -34.29 -6.34
CA ALA A 285 4.56 -34.90 -6.10
C ALA A 285 5.74 -33.96 -6.39
N SER A 286 5.53 -32.86 -7.12
CA SER A 286 6.60 -31.99 -7.63
C SER A 286 6.57 -30.56 -7.08
N LEU A 287 5.70 -30.26 -6.10
CA LEU A 287 5.57 -28.91 -5.56
C LEU A 287 6.80 -28.51 -4.71
N PRO A 288 7.44 -27.36 -4.98
CA PRO A 288 8.55 -26.86 -4.18
C PRO A 288 8.01 -26.13 -2.95
N VAL A 289 7.43 -26.90 -2.02
CA VAL A 289 6.59 -26.37 -0.94
C VAL A 289 7.34 -25.40 -0.02
N GLU A 290 8.54 -25.74 0.42
CA GLU A 290 9.28 -24.91 1.38
C GLU A 290 9.70 -23.55 0.79
N SER A 291 10.22 -23.52 -0.45
CA SER A 291 10.53 -22.25 -1.12
C SER A 291 9.27 -21.43 -1.43
N ALA A 292 8.16 -22.09 -1.76
CA ALA A 292 6.88 -21.43 -2.03
C ALA A 292 6.21 -20.91 -0.74
N ARG A 293 6.48 -21.49 0.43
CA ARG A 293 6.02 -20.97 1.72
C ARG A 293 6.84 -19.77 2.17
N ALA A 294 8.15 -19.78 1.91
CA ALA A 294 9.06 -18.69 2.27
C ALA A 294 8.67 -17.34 1.64
N GLN A 295 8.01 -17.34 0.47
CA GLN A 295 7.51 -16.11 -0.15
C GLN A 295 6.38 -15.44 0.66
N TYR A 296 5.76 -16.15 1.62
CA TYR A 296 4.71 -15.63 2.50
C TYR A 296 5.20 -15.39 3.93
N ALA A 297 6.52 -15.44 4.16
CA ALA A 297 7.14 -15.54 5.48
C ALA A 297 7.93 -14.29 5.90
N GLY A 298 7.51 -13.07 5.54
CA GLY A 298 8.29 -11.89 5.94
C GLY A 298 7.62 -10.54 5.73
N PHE A 299 8.44 -9.58 5.27
CA PHE A 299 8.06 -8.19 5.08
C PHE A 299 7.26 -8.00 3.78
N ARG A 300 6.12 -7.33 3.88
CA ARG A 300 5.45 -6.70 2.75
C ARG A 300 6.14 -5.39 2.37
N VAL A 301 6.44 -4.57 3.37
CA VAL A 301 7.23 -3.34 3.26
C VAL A 301 8.30 -3.42 4.32
N GLN A 302 9.56 -3.20 3.93
CA GLN A 302 10.68 -3.19 4.86
C GLN A 302 10.56 -2.06 5.88
N PRO A 303 11.22 -2.17 7.05
CA PRO A 303 11.22 -1.12 8.06
C PRO A 303 11.65 0.25 7.52
N TYR A 304 10.89 1.29 7.88
CA TYR A 304 11.21 2.68 7.57
C TYR A 304 10.94 3.61 8.75
N LEU A 305 11.53 4.80 8.68
CA LEU A 305 11.54 5.78 9.77
C LEU A 305 10.50 6.88 9.60
N GLN A 306 9.84 7.27 10.69
CA GLN A 306 8.93 8.42 10.74
C GLN A 306 8.98 9.16 12.09
N ASN A 307 8.48 10.39 12.08
CA ASN A 307 8.24 11.22 13.27
C ASN A 307 9.42 11.32 14.26
N PRO A 308 10.66 11.58 13.80
CA PRO A 308 11.78 11.81 14.70
C PRO A 308 11.54 13.01 15.61
N THR A 309 11.87 12.84 16.88
CA THR A 309 12.11 13.92 17.84
C THR A 309 13.53 13.77 18.41
N SER A 310 13.99 14.74 19.20
CA SER A 310 15.29 14.63 19.88
C SER A 310 15.40 13.41 20.81
N THR A 311 14.27 12.80 21.20
CA THR A 311 14.22 11.69 22.16
C THR A 311 13.40 10.50 21.68
N SER A 312 12.87 10.52 20.46
CA SER A 312 12.08 9.42 19.92
C SER A 312 12.18 9.25 18.40
N MET A 313 11.86 8.05 17.93
CA MET A 313 11.78 7.70 16.51
C MET A 313 10.74 6.60 16.32
N ASN A 314 9.88 6.72 15.30
CA ASN A 314 8.99 5.63 14.90
C ASN A 314 9.67 4.75 13.85
N VAL A 315 9.61 3.45 14.05
CA VAL A 315 9.97 2.43 13.05
C VAL A 315 8.70 1.70 12.64
N ILE A 316 8.39 1.71 11.35
CA ILE A 316 7.16 1.13 10.78
C ILE A 316 7.55 0.08 9.74
N TRP A 317 6.88 -1.07 9.74
CA TRP A 317 6.98 -2.05 8.66
C TRP A 317 5.64 -2.74 8.47
N PHE A 318 5.55 -3.50 7.38
CA PHE A 318 4.37 -4.30 7.08
C PHE A 318 4.76 -5.73 6.86
N SER A 319 3.91 -6.65 7.28
CA SER A 319 4.07 -8.07 7.05
C SER A 319 2.83 -8.65 6.40
N ASP A 320 2.95 -9.83 5.79
CA ASP A 320 1.77 -10.50 5.27
C ASP A 320 0.94 -11.15 6.38
N ALA A 321 1.48 -11.37 7.60
CA ALA A 321 0.81 -12.11 8.67
C ALA A 321 0.61 -11.36 9.99
N ALA A 322 -0.47 -11.70 10.71
CA ALA A 322 -0.80 -11.18 12.04
C ALA A 322 0.15 -11.66 13.16
N THR A 323 1.37 -12.06 12.82
CA THR A 323 2.40 -12.55 13.72
C THR A 323 3.25 -11.39 14.23
N ALA A 324 3.48 -11.32 15.53
CA ALA A 324 4.38 -10.34 16.13
C ALA A 324 5.76 -10.34 15.45
N GLY A 325 6.28 -9.16 15.13
CA GLY A 325 7.68 -8.95 14.79
C GLY A 325 8.47 -8.45 16.01
N GLU A 326 9.78 -8.67 15.98
CA GLU A 326 10.73 -8.22 17.00
C GLU A 326 11.63 -7.11 16.45
N LEU A 327 11.75 -5.99 17.17
CA LEU A 327 12.75 -4.96 16.91
C LEU A 327 13.80 -4.94 18.02
N SER A 328 15.07 -4.99 17.65
CA SER A 328 16.22 -4.77 18.53
C SER A 328 16.90 -3.44 18.19
N LEU A 329 17.06 -2.55 19.18
CA LEU A 329 17.75 -1.27 19.07
C LEU A 329 19.15 -1.37 19.70
N LEU A 330 20.17 -0.85 19.01
CA LEU A 330 21.56 -0.82 19.44
C LEU A 330 22.05 0.63 19.45
N ALA A 331 22.79 1.02 20.49
CA ALA A 331 23.33 2.37 20.61
C ALA A 331 24.72 2.51 19.94
N GLY A 332 24.93 3.58 19.17
CA GLY A 332 26.20 3.89 18.53
C GLY A 332 26.41 3.26 17.14
N GLU A 333 27.53 3.61 16.50
CA GLU A 333 27.83 3.27 15.10
C GLU A 333 28.60 1.94 14.93
N GLU A 334 29.26 1.39 15.96
CA GLU A 334 29.89 0.06 15.92
C GLU A 334 29.93 -0.60 17.31
N ASN A 335 29.59 -1.89 17.40
CA ASN A 335 29.64 -2.73 18.62
C ASN A 335 28.82 -2.22 19.83
N GLY A 336 27.77 -1.44 19.57
CA GLY A 336 26.79 -1.03 20.57
C GLY A 336 26.11 -2.19 21.28
N GLY A 337 25.91 -2.07 22.60
CA GLY A 337 25.02 -2.98 23.32
C GLY A 337 23.57 -2.80 22.86
N VAL A 338 22.79 -3.89 22.90
CA VAL A 338 21.33 -3.83 22.72
C VAL A 338 20.75 -3.00 23.86
N VAL A 339 20.05 -1.92 23.53
CA VAL A 339 19.45 -0.99 24.49
C VAL A 339 17.94 -1.19 24.66
N GLN A 340 17.25 -1.67 23.62
CA GLN A 340 15.82 -2.00 23.68
C GLN A 340 15.53 -3.22 22.80
N VAL A 341 14.60 -4.08 23.23
CA VAL A 341 14.00 -5.15 22.42
C VAL A 341 12.49 -5.04 22.57
N ILE A 342 11.78 -4.88 21.46
CA ILE A 342 10.35 -4.59 21.44
C ILE A 342 9.66 -5.60 20.53
N GLN A 343 8.61 -6.23 21.06
CA GLN A 343 7.70 -7.10 20.31
C GLN A 343 6.47 -6.30 19.93
N THR A 344 6.05 -6.40 18.67
CA THR A 344 4.87 -5.69 18.17
C THR A 344 3.58 -6.49 18.31
N THR A 345 2.46 -5.78 18.46
CA THR A 345 1.14 -6.31 18.14
C THR A 345 0.73 -5.75 16.78
N PRO A 346 0.75 -6.56 15.70
CA PRO A 346 0.34 -6.09 14.39
C PRO A 346 -1.13 -5.66 14.35
N ALA A 347 -1.42 -4.61 13.59
CA ALA A 347 -2.77 -4.20 13.23
C ALA A 347 -3.03 -4.49 11.75
N ALA A 348 -4.22 -4.97 11.39
CA ALA A 348 -4.55 -5.18 9.98
C ALA A 348 -4.68 -3.82 9.25
N ALA A 349 -4.05 -3.69 8.08
CA ALA A 349 -4.05 -2.48 7.26
C ALA A 349 -4.93 -2.72 6.02
N CYS A 350 -6.23 -2.76 6.24
CA CYS A 350 -7.23 -3.15 5.25
C CYS A 350 -7.28 -2.23 4.03
N GLU A 351 -6.98 -0.96 4.23
CA GLU A 351 -6.85 0.07 3.20
C GLU A 351 -5.77 -0.26 2.16
N LEU A 352 -4.76 -1.05 2.54
CA LEU A 352 -3.68 -1.51 1.66
C LEU A 352 -4.01 -2.84 0.94
N GLY A 353 -5.27 -3.28 0.98
CA GLY A 353 -5.75 -4.39 0.17
C GLY A 353 -5.69 -4.08 -1.32
N TYR A 354 -5.38 -5.08 -2.14
CA TYR A 354 -5.36 -4.94 -3.59
C TYR A 354 -6.79 -4.83 -4.14
N HIS A 355 -7.00 -3.96 -5.12
CA HIS A 355 -8.23 -3.91 -5.88
C HIS A 355 -8.30 -5.11 -6.85
N PRO A 356 -9.45 -5.79 -7.04
CA PRO A 356 -9.51 -7.01 -7.83
C PRO A 356 -9.17 -6.85 -9.30
N ARG A 357 -9.28 -5.63 -9.82
CA ARG A 357 -8.88 -5.33 -11.20
C ARG A 357 -7.37 -5.34 -11.37
N GLU A 358 -6.58 -5.16 -10.31
CA GLU A 358 -5.11 -5.29 -10.33
C GLU A 358 -4.67 -6.72 -10.61
N LEU A 359 -5.56 -7.70 -10.43
CA LEU A 359 -5.24 -9.12 -10.59
C LEU A 359 -4.68 -9.45 -11.97
N ALA A 360 -5.26 -8.85 -13.02
CA ALA A 360 -4.84 -9.12 -14.40
C ALA A 360 -3.38 -8.72 -14.64
N SER A 361 -2.86 -7.81 -13.83
CA SER A 361 -1.50 -7.27 -13.92
C SER A 361 -0.51 -7.97 -12.99
N LEU A 362 -0.94 -8.96 -12.19
CA LEU A 362 -0.07 -9.70 -11.30
C LEU A 362 0.51 -10.93 -12.01
N GLU A 363 1.84 -11.09 -11.97
CA GLU A 363 2.56 -12.19 -12.66
C GLU A 363 2.04 -13.58 -12.29
N ASN A 364 1.59 -13.74 -11.04
CA ASN A 364 1.07 -15.01 -10.52
C ASN A 364 -0.47 -15.09 -10.58
N GLY A 365 -1.14 -14.08 -11.14
CA GLY A 365 -2.59 -13.97 -11.18
C GLY A 365 -3.21 -14.12 -9.79
N ARG A 366 -2.59 -13.58 -8.74
CA ARG A 366 -3.05 -13.71 -7.35
C ARG A 366 -3.06 -12.37 -6.64
N LEU A 367 -4.21 -11.96 -6.10
CA LEU A 367 -4.27 -10.83 -5.15
C LEU A 367 -3.64 -11.25 -3.81
N PRO A 368 -2.67 -10.50 -3.30
CA PRO A 368 -2.23 -10.66 -1.93
C PRO A 368 -3.32 -10.24 -0.93
N THR A 369 -3.32 -10.84 0.27
CA THR A 369 -4.17 -10.37 1.37
C THR A 369 -3.74 -8.99 1.84
N ALA A 370 -4.64 -8.27 2.50
CA ALA A 370 -4.29 -7.04 3.20
C ALA A 370 -3.11 -7.30 4.17
N PRO A 371 -2.11 -6.40 4.22
CA PRO A 371 -0.97 -6.57 5.10
C PRO A 371 -1.31 -6.21 6.54
N PHE A 372 -0.37 -6.49 7.44
CA PHE A 372 -0.42 -6.10 8.84
C PHE A 372 0.65 -5.05 9.10
N LYS A 373 0.23 -3.90 9.62
CA LYS A 373 1.09 -2.79 10.02
C LYS A 373 1.67 -3.03 11.40
N HIS A 374 2.97 -2.78 11.51
CA HIS A 374 3.72 -2.80 12.75
C HIS A 374 4.27 -1.41 13.00
N VAL A 375 4.09 -0.90 14.22
CA VAL A 375 4.61 0.40 14.64
C VAL A 375 5.33 0.22 15.96
N VAL A 376 6.57 0.69 16.02
CA VAL A 376 7.37 0.79 17.24
C VAL A 376 7.77 2.24 17.44
N GLU A 377 7.30 2.84 18.54
CA GLU A 377 7.84 4.11 19.02
C GLU A 377 9.04 3.82 19.92
N LEU A 378 10.24 4.15 19.44
CA LEU A 378 11.45 4.13 20.25
C LEU A 378 11.49 5.40 21.08
N SER A 379 11.39 5.29 22.40
CA SER A 379 11.42 6.43 23.33
C SER A 379 12.73 6.48 24.13
N ASP A 380 12.89 7.54 24.93
CA ASP A 380 14.03 7.75 25.85
C ASP A 380 15.40 7.74 25.16
N LEU A 381 15.42 8.13 23.88
CA LEU A 381 16.64 8.26 23.10
C LEU A 381 17.42 9.50 23.54
N GLN A 382 18.74 9.44 23.39
CA GLN A 382 19.60 10.59 23.66
C GLN A 382 19.58 11.54 22.46
N PRO A 383 19.42 12.86 22.66
CA PRO A 383 19.55 13.84 21.59
C PRO A 383 20.90 13.78 20.88
N GLY A 384 20.92 13.88 19.54
CA GLY A 384 22.13 13.90 18.71
C GLY A 384 22.85 12.56 18.58
N ALA A 385 22.27 11.47 19.10
CA ALA A 385 22.91 10.17 19.17
C ALA A 385 22.55 9.28 17.96
N ALA A 386 23.52 8.47 17.53
CA ALA A 386 23.33 7.48 16.48
C ALA A 386 22.84 6.15 17.05
N TYR A 387 21.94 5.49 16.32
CA TYR A 387 21.33 4.21 16.65
C TYR A 387 21.27 3.31 15.42
N ARG A 388 21.34 2.01 15.67
CA ARG A 388 21.01 0.97 14.68
C ARG A 388 19.85 0.15 15.16
N TYR A 389 19.01 -0.31 14.26
CA TYR A 389 17.94 -1.22 14.60
C TYR A 389 17.94 -2.43 13.67
N THR A 390 17.41 -3.53 14.17
CA THR A 390 17.17 -4.77 13.43
C THR A 390 15.75 -5.21 13.71
N VAL A 391 15.02 -5.56 12.66
CA VAL A 391 13.69 -6.16 12.75
C VAL A 391 13.74 -7.60 12.27
N VAL A 392 13.16 -8.51 13.04
CA VAL A 392 12.92 -9.90 12.66
C VAL A 392 11.42 -10.12 12.50
N GLN A 393 11.02 -10.52 11.29
CA GLN A 393 9.63 -10.82 10.95
C GLN A 393 9.57 -12.20 10.30
N ASN A 394 8.93 -13.17 10.97
CA ASN A 394 8.73 -14.53 10.43
C ASN A 394 10.02 -15.23 9.93
N GLY A 395 11.16 -14.94 10.56
CA GLY A 395 12.47 -15.50 10.21
C GLY A 395 13.26 -14.68 9.18
N GLN A 396 12.67 -13.64 8.57
CA GLN A 396 13.40 -12.65 7.78
C GLN A 396 13.91 -11.52 8.65
N GLN A 397 15.06 -10.94 8.26
CA GLN A 397 15.71 -9.86 8.98
C GLN A 397 15.91 -8.65 8.06
N ALA A 398 15.60 -7.46 8.57
CA ALA A 398 15.93 -6.18 7.95
C ALA A 398 16.54 -5.24 8.99
N SER A 399 17.37 -4.28 8.56
CA SER A 399 18.09 -3.39 9.46
C SER A 399 18.18 -1.98 8.88
N GLY A 400 18.33 -1.01 9.76
CA GLY A 400 18.59 0.38 9.40
C GLY A 400 19.32 1.12 10.51
N GLU A 401 19.59 2.39 10.27
CA GLU A 401 20.31 3.25 11.22
C GLU A 401 19.82 4.69 11.13
N PHE A 402 19.88 5.41 12.25
CA PHE A 402 19.44 6.81 12.29
C PHE A 402 20.20 7.60 13.34
N ARG A 403 20.12 8.92 13.24
CA ARG A 403 20.56 9.84 14.28
C ARG A 403 19.36 10.64 14.78
N THR A 404 19.18 10.71 16.10
CA THR A 404 18.18 11.62 16.69
C THR A 404 18.65 13.07 16.50
N PRO A 405 17.73 14.02 16.25
CA PRO A 405 18.05 15.44 16.27
C PRO A 405 18.77 15.84 17.58
N GLY A 406 19.87 16.60 17.49
CA GLY A 406 20.61 17.09 18.64
C GLY A 406 20.08 18.41 19.20
N PRO A 407 20.51 18.80 20.42
CA PRO A 407 19.98 19.96 21.15
C PRO A 407 20.70 21.29 20.87
N ALA A 408 21.68 21.38 19.97
CA ALA A 408 22.40 22.63 19.68
C ALA A 408 22.80 22.76 18.21
N ASP A 409 22.36 23.85 17.56
CA ASP A 409 23.02 24.48 16.40
C ASP A 409 23.47 23.54 15.26
N GLU A 410 22.74 22.45 15.01
CA GLU A 410 23.13 21.46 14.01
C GLU A 410 22.86 21.98 12.59
N ALA A 411 23.84 21.77 11.71
CA ALA A 411 23.62 21.88 10.28
C ALA A 411 22.58 20.83 9.85
N LEU A 412 21.61 21.25 9.06
CA LEU A 412 20.52 20.40 8.56
C LEU A 412 20.66 20.26 7.05
N ARG A 413 20.63 19.04 6.55
CA ARG A 413 20.56 18.75 5.12
C ARG A 413 19.30 17.97 4.81
N PHE A 414 18.51 18.45 3.86
CA PHE A 414 17.40 17.68 3.33
C PHE A 414 17.34 17.77 1.81
N VAL A 415 16.60 16.84 1.25
CA VAL A 415 16.35 16.78 -0.20
C VAL A 415 14.88 17.00 -0.46
N VAL A 416 14.58 17.71 -1.54
CA VAL A 416 13.22 17.93 -2.04
C VAL A 416 13.12 17.46 -3.49
N TYR A 417 12.11 16.65 -3.80
CA TYR A 417 11.75 16.29 -5.18
C TYR A 417 10.25 16.04 -5.25
N ALA A 418 9.71 15.78 -6.44
CA ALA A 418 8.34 15.34 -6.65
C ALA A 418 8.27 14.43 -7.87
N ASP A 419 7.09 13.87 -8.13
CA ASP A 419 6.77 13.16 -9.37
C ASP A 419 7.70 11.93 -9.53
N SER A 420 7.70 11.06 -8.51
CA SER A 420 8.29 9.73 -8.67
C SER A 420 7.36 8.78 -9.41
N GLU A 421 6.05 9.01 -9.30
CA GLU A 421 4.94 8.30 -9.95
C GLU A 421 5.23 6.82 -10.24
N THR A 422 5.68 6.09 -9.21
CA THR A 422 6.13 4.73 -9.45
C THR A 422 4.97 3.85 -9.92
N GLU A 423 5.17 3.13 -11.01
CA GLU A 423 4.27 2.09 -11.50
C GLU A 423 5.07 0.94 -12.14
N PRO A 424 4.69 -0.33 -11.89
CA PRO A 424 5.45 -1.46 -12.45
C PRO A 424 5.55 -1.42 -13.98
N GLU A 425 4.55 -0.81 -14.60
CA GLU A 425 4.41 -0.57 -16.02
C GLU A 425 5.51 0.33 -16.60
N SER A 426 6.24 1.11 -15.78
CA SER A 426 7.32 2.01 -16.22
C SER A 426 8.69 1.32 -16.37
N VAL A 427 8.85 0.09 -15.87
CA VAL A 427 10.08 -0.68 -16.06
C VAL A 427 10.31 -0.97 -17.55
N GLY A 428 11.47 -0.59 -18.07
CA GLY A 428 11.81 -0.72 -19.49
C GLY A 428 11.18 0.32 -20.41
N LYS A 429 10.48 1.34 -19.87
CA LYS A 429 9.87 2.43 -20.64
C LYS A 429 10.57 3.77 -20.37
N PRO A 430 11.23 4.36 -21.38
CA PRO A 430 11.78 5.71 -21.25
C PRO A 430 10.67 6.77 -21.30
N SER A 431 10.86 7.82 -20.50
CA SER A 431 10.02 9.02 -20.54
C SER A 431 10.18 9.78 -21.85
N ALA A 432 9.15 10.53 -22.23
CA ALA A 432 9.30 11.61 -23.20
C ALA A 432 10.29 12.64 -22.64
N TRP A 433 11.22 13.08 -23.48
CA TRP A 433 12.30 13.97 -23.10
C TRP A 433 12.38 15.16 -24.07
N GLY A 434 11.83 16.29 -23.66
CA GLY A 434 11.70 17.48 -24.50
C GLY A 434 12.36 18.73 -23.90
N GLY A 435 13.00 19.53 -24.76
CA GLY A 435 13.52 20.85 -24.45
C GLY A 435 12.46 21.97 -24.51
N TRP A 436 12.92 23.22 -24.43
CA TRP A 436 12.07 24.42 -24.33
C TRP A 436 11.09 24.62 -25.49
N ASP A 437 11.48 24.21 -26.70
CA ASP A 437 10.71 24.41 -27.93
C ASP A 437 10.30 23.10 -28.61
N ASP A 438 10.54 21.93 -27.99
CA ASP A 438 10.23 20.64 -28.60
C ASP A 438 8.72 20.40 -28.66
N ALA A 439 8.26 19.67 -29.68
CA ALA A 439 6.90 19.16 -29.62
C ALA A 439 6.84 18.02 -28.58
N PRO A 440 5.73 17.88 -27.84
CA PRO A 440 5.60 16.82 -26.84
C PRO A 440 5.86 15.43 -27.44
N GLY A 441 6.71 14.63 -26.80
CA GLY A 441 6.86 13.19 -27.10
C GLY A 441 7.78 12.80 -28.25
N GLU A 442 8.61 13.69 -28.78
CA GLU A 442 9.42 13.39 -29.99
C GLU A 442 10.70 12.58 -29.72
N ARG A 443 11.21 12.54 -28.49
CA ARG A 443 12.46 11.85 -28.15
C ARG A 443 12.37 11.12 -26.80
N PRO A 444 12.74 9.82 -26.72
CA PRO A 444 12.82 9.11 -25.45
C PRO A 444 14.07 9.53 -24.65
N TYR A 445 13.95 9.60 -23.33
CA TYR A 445 15.10 9.71 -22.44
C TYR A 445 16.03 8.49 -22.59
N PRO A 446 17.36 8.61 -22.37
CA PRO A 446 18.31 7.52 -22.60
C PRO A 446 18.13 6.28 -21.71
N VAL A 447 17.37 6.37 -20.63
CA VAL A 447 17.03 5.26 -19.72
C VAL A 447 15.54 5.27 -19.41
N ASP A 448 15.04 4.14 -18.87
CA ASP A 448 13.70 4.08 -18.30
C ASP A 448 13.58 4.84 -16.97
N GLN A 449 12.33 5.10 -16.59
CA GLN A 449 11.98 5.82 -15.37
C GLN A 449 12.50 5.12 -14.11
N ASP A 450 12.35 3.79 -14.00
CA ASP A 450 12.83 2.99 -12.85
C ASP A 450 14.35 3.17 -12.66
N THR A 451 15.13 3.10 -13.74
CA THR A 451 16.58 3.32 -13.72
C THR A 451 16.92 4.75 -13.30
N GLY A 452 16.23 5.74 -13.87
CA GLY A 452 16.40 7.16 -13.54
C GLY A 452 16.16 7.44 -12.06
N TYR A 453 15.03 6.96 -11.53
CA TYR A 453 14.65 7.15 -10.13
C TYR A 453 15.59 6.40 -9.17
N ARG A 454 15.98 5.15 -9.47
CA ARG A 454 16.96 4.41 -8.66
C ARG A 454 18.29 5.14 -8.52
N GLU A 455 18.78 5.72 -9.60
CA GLU A 455 20.03 6.49 -9.56
C GLU A 455 19.88 7.77 -8.75
N ASN A 456 18.71 8.41 -8.80
CA ASN A 456 18.37 9.54 -7.97
C ASN A 456 18.38 9.16 -6.47
N LEU A 457 17.69 8.08 -6.11
CA LEU A 457 17.69 7.51 -4.77
C LEU A 457 19.10 7.15 -4.29
N ARG A 458 19.95 6.62 -5.16
CA ARG A 458 21.35 6.33 -4.84
C ARG A 458 22.14 7.60 -4.52
N VAL A 459 21.98 8.66 -5.31
CA VAL A 459 22.66 9.95 -5.05
C VAL A 459 22.13 10.60 -3.77
N MET A 460 20.81 10.59 -3.56
CA MET A 460 20.18 11.06 -2.32
C MET A 460 20.71 10.32 -1.09
N ALA A 461 20.75 8.98 -1.13
CA ALA A 461 21.24 8.16 -0.02
C ALA A 461 22.72 8.47 0.32
N ASN A 462 23.56 8.68 -0.70
CA ASN A 462 24.96 9.04 -0.51
C ASN A 462 25.15 10.42 0.14
N ALA A 463 24.20 11.34 -0.05
CA ALA A 463 24.23 12.67 0.58
C ALA A 463 23.88 12.66 2.08
N LYS A 464 23.34 11.52 2.58
CA LYS A 464 22.90 11.30 3.96
C LYS A 464 22.01 12.43 4.49
N PRO A 465 20.85 12.70 3.86
CA PRO A 465 19.95 13.74 4.32
C PRO A 465 19.29 13.37 5.66
N ASP A 466 19.02 14.39 6.47
CA ASP A 466 18.30 14.31 7.76
C ASP A 466 16.80 14.02 7.59
N PHE A 467 16.26 14.36 6.41
CA PHE A 467 14.95 13.94 5.92
C PHE A 467 14.82 14.17 4.41
N ILE A 468 13.79 13.56 3.81
CA ILE A 468 13.38 13.76 2.42
C ILE A 468 11.99 14.38 2.42
N ALA A 469 11.80 15.42 1.62
CA ALA A 469 10.50 16.02 1.37
C ALA A 469 10.06 15.69 -0.07
N ILE A 470 8.87 15.12 -0.24
CA ILE A 470 8.34 14.75 -1.56
C ILE A 470 7.12 15.63 -1.84
N ALA A 471 7.18 16.52 -2.83
CA ALA A 471 6.09 17.46 -3.13
C ALA A 471 4.98 16.83 -4.00
N GLY A 472 4.48 15.66 -3.60
CA GLY A 472 3.34 14.97 -4.21
C GLY A 472 3.71 14.00 -5.34
N ASP A 473 2.71 13.24 -5.77
CA ASP A 473 2.77 12.25 -6.84
C ASP A 473 3.86 11.20 -6.63
N LEU A 474 3.68 10.43 -5.54
CA LEU A 474 4.57 9.37 -5.14
C LEU A 474 4.42 8.16 -6.05
N VAL A 475 3.17 7.84 -6.41
CA VAL A 475 2.74 6.68 -7.19
C VAL A 475 1.88 7.12 -8.37
N GLN A 476 1.88 6.38 -9.47
CA GLN A 476 1.07 6.72 -10.65
C GLN A 476 -0.44 6.60 -10.37
N SER A 477 -0.86 5.58 -9.64
CA SER A 477 -2.26 5.40 -9.26
C SER A 477 -2.39 5.16 -7.78
N GLY A 478 -2.77 6.19 -7.03
CA GLY A 478 -2.97 6.13 -5.58
C GLY A 478 -3.95 5.04 -5.15
N GLY A 479 -4.87 4.61 -6.02
CA GLY A 479 -5.82 3.53 -5.75
C GLY A 479 -5.33 2.11 -6.07
N GLU A 480 -4.20 1.94 -6.77
CA GLU A 480 -3.60 0.65 -7.10
C GLU A 480 -2.50 0.31 -6.09
N GLN A 481 -2.61 -0.86 -5.46
CA GLN A 481 -1.64 -1.27 -4.44
C GLN A 481 -0.27 -1.64 -5.03
N ARG A 482 -0.22 -2.11 -6.29
CA ARG A 482 1.03 -2.46 -6.97
C ARG A 482 2.01 -1.29 -7.05
N ASP A 483 1.50 -0.10 -7.31
CA ASP A 483 2.29 1.13 -7.44
C ASP A 483 2.91 1.50 -6.10
N TRP A 484 2.16 1.37 -5.01
CA TRP A 484 2.68 1.54 -3.65
C TRP A 484 3.72 0.47 -3.28
N ASP A 485 3.49 -0.78 -3.65
CA ASP A 485 4.45 -1.87 -3.40
C ASP A 485 5.77 -1.59 -4.14
N GLU A 486 5.72 -0.99 -5.33
CA GLU A 486 6.92 -0.52 -6.03
C GLU A 486 7.59 0.69 -5.36
N PHE A 487 6.82 1.72 -5.00
CA PHE A 487 7.35 2.89 -4.28
C PHE A 487 8.20 2.45 -3.08
N TRP A 488 7.65 1.56 -2.26
CA TRP A 488 8.33 1.05 -1.06
C TRP A 488 9.50 0.11 -1.39
N ARG A 489 9.40 -0.69 -2.46
CA ARG A 489 10.52 -1.53 -2.93
C ARG A 489 11.72 -0.68 -3.37
N LEU A 490 11.47 0.41 -4.09
CA LEU A 490 12.51 1.34 -4.55
C LEU A 490 13.11 2.13 -3.39
N ASN A 491 12.27 2.63 -2.48
CA ASN A 491 12.68 3.48 -1.38
C ASN A 491 13.21 2.71 -0.15
N ALA A 492 13.11 1.37 -0.10
CA ALA A 492 13.44 0.59 1.09
C ALA A 492 14.80 0.94 1.72
N ALA A 493 15.85 1.08 0.89
CA ALA A 493 17.20 1.36 1.38
C ALA A 493 17.33 2.75 2.03
N ILE A 494 16.75 3.79 1.41
CA ILE A 494 16.85 5.16 1.93
C ILE A 494 15.86 5.40 3.07
N ALA A 495 14.66 4.81 3.01
CA ALA A 495 13.63 4.92 4.03
C ALA A 495 14.03 4.21 5.35
N ALA A 496 14.90 3.20 5.27
CA ALA A 496 15.47 2.54 6.43
C ALA A 496 16.41 3.45 7.25
N THR A 497 16.92 4.53 6.66
CA THR A 497 17.87 5.45 7.29
C THR A 497 17.42 6.91 7.39
N THR A 498 16.46 7.31 6.56
CA THR A 498 16.04 8.70 6.43
C THR A 498 14.51 8.82 6.45
N PRO A 499 13.94 9.65 7.35
CA PRO A 499 12.50 9.93 7.36
C PRO A 499 12.01 10.63 6.09
N ILE A 500 10.82 10.25 5.62
CA ILE A 500 10.17 10.80 4.41
C ILE A 500 8.93 11.63 4.82
N TYR A 501 8.82 12.84 4.28
CA TYR A 501 7.70 13.76 4.46
C TYR A 501 7.07 14.13 3.11
N PRO A 502 6.05 13.38 2.67
CA PRO A 502 5.33 13.67 1.43
C PRO A 502 4.18 14.68 1.58
N ALA A 503 3.86 15.36 0.49
CA ALA A 503 2.57 16.01 0.25
C ALA A 503 1.65 15.05 -0.55
N LEU A 504 0.34 15.33 -0.56
CA LEU A 504 -0.59 14.70 -1.49
C LEU A 504 -0.55 15.45 -2.83
N GLY A 505 -0.36 14.73 -3.93
CA GLY A 505 -0.58 15.20 -5.29
C GLY A 505 -1.87 14.66 -5.90
N ASN A 506 -2.11 14.95 -7.17
CA ASN A 506 -3.33 14.49 -7.85
C ASN A 506 -3.33 12.98 -8.02
N HIS A 507 -2.18 12.32 -8.12
CA HIS A 507 -2.14 10.86 -8.29
C HIS A 507 -2.49 10.11 -7.01
N GLU A 508 -2.30 10.70 -5.82
CA GLU A 508 -2.82 10.14 -4.57
C GLU A 508 -4.37 10.22 -4.47
N TYR A 509 -4.99 11.12 -5.23
CA TYR A 509 -6.44 11.19 -5.40
C TYR A 509 -6.96 10.38 -6.60
N PHE A 510 -6.07 9.99 -7.52
CA PHE A 510 -6.41 9.21 -8.70
C PHE A 510 -6.45 7.73 -8.35
N ALA A 511 -7.62 7.12 -8.50
CA ALA A 511 -7.80 5.73 -8.11
C ALA A 511 -7.23 4.69 -9.10
N GLY A 512 -6.79 5.16 -10.27
CA GLY A 512 -6.41 4.35 -11.42
C GLY A 512 -7.41 4.49 -12.58
N PRO A 513 -7.01 4.08 -13.79
CA PRO A 513 -7.75 4.34 -15.01
C PRO A 513 -9.05 3.53 -15.14
N GLY A 514 -10.08 4.15 -15.72
CA GLY A 514 -11.27 3.46 -16.20
C GLY A 514 -12.04 2.78 -15.07
N ALA A 515 -12.06 1.45 -15.05
CA ALA A 515 -12.89 0.71 -14.11
C ALA A 515 -12.34 0.68 -12.67
N PHE A 516 -11.18 1.29 -12.43
CA PHE A 516 -10.67 1.62 -11.10
C PHE A 516 -11.34 2.87 -10.50
N GLY A 517 -11.93 3.74 -11.32
CA GLY A 517 -12.84 4.80 -10.88
C GLY A 517 -12.29 6.23 -10.96
N ASP A 518 -11.11 6.43 -11.55
CA ASP A 518 -10.50 7.75 -11.79
C ASP A 518 -10.53 8.65 -10.54
N TYR A 519 -11.07 9.87 -10.64
CA TYR A 519 -11.27 10.84 -9.53
C TYR A 519 -12.68 10.76 -8.88
N GLY A 520 -13.40 9.65 -9.04
CA GLY A 520 -14.70 9.47 -8.39
C GLY A 520 -14.59 9.54 -6.87
N ALA A 521 -15.58 10.14 -6.18
CA ALA A 521 -15.49 10.40 -4.74
C ALA A 521 -15.08 9.19 -3.87
N ASP A 522 -15.71 8.02 -4.07
CA ASP A 522 -15.36 6.80 -3.33
C ASP A 522 -14.01 6.20 -3.79
N ALA A 523 -13.67 6.38 -5.07
CA ALA A 523 -12.43 5.92 -5.65
C ALA A 523 -11.24 6.73 -5.10
N SER A 524 -11.35 8.06 -5.08
CA SER A 524 -10.40 8.98 -4.47
C SER A 524 -10.30 8.78 -2.96
N ARG A 525 -11.41 8.51 -2.26
CA ARG A 525 -11.38 8.14 -0.83
C ARG A 525 -10.51 6.90 -0.63
N ARG A 526 -10.70 5.85 -1.45
CA ARG A 526 -9.88 4.63 -1.38
C ARG A 526 -8.40 4.92 -1.66
N ALA A 527 -8.11 5.73 -2.67
CA ALA A 527 -6.75 6.11 -3.04
C ALA A 527 -6.01 6.84 -1.89
N VAL A 528 -6.63 7.88 -1.33
CA VAL A 528 -6.05 8.64 -0.22
C VAL A 528 -5.89 7.80 1.05
N GLN A 529 -6.79 6.85 1.30
CA GLN A 529 -6.66 5.94 2.45
C GLN A 529 -5.40 5.06 2.34
N LYS A 530 -4.95 4.67 1.14
CA LYS A 530 -3.68 3.96 0.97
C LYS A 530 -2.49 4.81 1.41
N TYR A 531 -2.43 6.07 0.97
CA TYR A 531 -1.42 7.03 1.45
C TYR A 531 -1.43 7.11 2.99
N LYS A 532 -2.60 7.28 3.61
CA LYS A 532 -2.74 7.37 5.08
C LYS A 532 -2.44 6.06 5.82
N GLY A 533 -2.58 4.92 5.15
CA GLY A 533 -2.17 3.62 5.67
C GLY A 533 -0.66 3.53 5.88
N TYR A 534 0.12 4.19 5.03
CA TYR A 534 1.58 4.28 5.18
C TYR A 534 2.01 5.39 6.13
N PHE A 535 1.55 6.62 5.89
CA PHE A 535 2.09 7.78 6.60
C PHE A 535 1.26 8.20 7.81
N SER A 536 1.94 8.54 8.91
CA SER A 536 1.33 9.17 10.07
C SER A 536 2.05 10.47 10.40
N PHE A 537 1.30 11.56 10.48
CA PHE A 537 1.81 12.91 10.72
C PHE A 537 1.17 13.53 11.96
N PRO A 538 1.73 14.65 12.48
CA PRO A 538 1.12 15.39 13.58
C PRO A 538 -0.34 15.78 13.29
N ASP A 539 -1.18 15.74 14.32
CA ASP A 539 -2.58 16.15 14.25
C ASP A 539 -2.70 17.59 13.74
N ASN A 540 -3.58 17.80 12.76
CA ASN A 540 -3.83 19.11 12.18
C ASN A 540 -5.08 19.79 12.76
N GLY A 541 -5.79 19.13 13.68
CA GLY A 541 -7.00 19.62 14.32
C GLY A 541 -8.15 19.83 13.33
N ALA A 542 -8.20 19.06 12.24
CA ALA A 542 -9.32 19.07 11.32
C ALA A 542 -10.58 18.48 11.98
N ASP A 543 -11.71 19.15 11.78
CA ASP A 543 -13.02 18.67 12.26
C ASP A 543 -13.52 17.46 11.47
N ASN A 544 -13.08 17.34 10.21
CA ASN A 544 -13.35 16.19 9.36
C ASN A 544 -12.16 15.22 9.43
N GLU A 545 -12.41 14.01 9.92
CA GLU A 545 -11.43 12.94 10.01
C GLU A 545 -10.79 12.62 8.64
N ALA A 546 -11.53 12.78 7.55
CA ALA A 546 -11.00 12.57 6.19
C ALA A 546 -9.87 13.55 5.83
N HIS A 547 -9.71 14.67 6.52
CA HIS A 547 -8.64 15.64 6.29
C HIS A 547 -7.43 15.44 7.22
N GLN A 548 -7.53 14.57 8.22
CA GLN A 548 -6.43 14.28 9.12
C GLN A 548 -5.28 13.63 8.36
N GLY A 549 -4.06 14.15 8.54
CA GLY A 549 -2.88 13.71 7.80
C GLY A 549 -2.79 14.15 6.34
N SER A 550 -3.76 14.92 5.81
CA SER A 550 -3.68 15.49 4.44
C SER A 550 -2.80 16.74 4.38
N TYR A 551 -2.72 17.49 5.47
CA TYR A 551 -1.84 18.65 5.65
C TYR A 551 -1.30 18.65 7.07
N TYR A 552 -0.06 19.09 7.25
CA TYR A 552 0.67 19.01 8.52
C TYR A 552 1.87 19.95 8.53
N ALA A 553 2.45 20.20 9.70
CA ALA A 553 3.66 21.00 9.83
C ALA A 553 4.68 20.27 10.70
N ILE A 554 5.94 20.35 10.32
CA ILE A 554 7.07 19.85 11.11
C ILE A 554 8.06 20.99 11.36
N GLN A 555 8.75 20.92 12.50
CA GLN A 555 9.85 21.81 12.83
C GLN A 555 11.11 20.98 13.09
N ARG A 556 12.19 21.28 12.37
CA ARG A 556 13.50 20.61 12.51
C ARG A 556 14.57 21.69 12.65
N GLY A 557 15.03 21.90 13.88
CA GLY A 557 15.97 22.96 14.21
C GLY A 557 15.47 24.34 13.76
N PRO A 558 16.19 25.06 12.88
CA PRO A 558 15.80 26.39 12.41
C PRO A 558 14.74 26.38 11.29
N VAL A 559 14.30 25.21 10.83
CA VAL A 559 13.39 25.07 9.68
C VAL A 559 11.98 24.67 10.12
N SER A 560 10.99 25.41 9.64
CA SER A 560 9.60 24.95 9.57
C SER A 560 9.26 24.52 8.15
N LEU A 561 8.80 23.28 7.98
CA LEU A 561 8.18 22.81 6.74
C LEU A 561 6.68 22.64 6.97
N ILE A 562 5.88 23.39 6.22
CA ILE A 562 4.42 23.38 6.28
C ILE A 562 3.90 22.74 4.99
N VAL A 563 3.26 21.59 5.11
CA VAL A 563 2.72 20.82 3.99
C VAL A 563 1.21 21.05 3.92
N ILE A 564 0.72 21.46 2.74
CA ILE A 564 -0.71 21.65 2.49
C ILE A 564 -1.19 20.72 1.38
N ASP A 565 -2.49 20.43 1.40
CA ASP A 565 -3.19 19.73 0.34
C ASP A 565 -3.88 20.76 -0.56
N GLY A 566 -3.33 20.91 -1.77
CA GLY A 566 -3.76 21.88 -2.77
C GLY A 566 -4.68 21.31 -3.85
N ASN A 567 -5.21 20.10 -3.69
CA ASN A 567 -5.86 19.37 -4.80
C ASN A 567 -7.31 19.82 -5.10
N ASP A 568 -8.05 20.38 -4.14
CA ASP A 568 -9.46 20.78 -4.32
C ASP A 568 -9.67 22.29 -4.14
N GLY A 569 -9.84 22.98 -5.27
CA GLY A 569 -10.18 24.38 -5.32
C GLY A 569 -11.69 24.58 -5.46
N VAL A 570 -12.31 25.27 -4.49
CA VAL A 570 -13.77 25.46 -4.47
C VAL A 570 -14.19 26.81 -5.05
N PRO A 571 -15.37 26.89 -5.73
CA PRO A 571 -16.29 25.80 -6.05
C PRO A 571 -15.79 24.86 -7.16
N HIS A 572 -16.25 23.60 -7.16
CA HIS A 572 -15.93 22.62 -8.21
C HIS A 572 -16.23 23.15 -9.63
N ARG A 573 -15.30 22.93 -10.57
CA ARG A 573 -15.35 23.38 -11.98
C ARG A 573 -15.47 24.88 -12.15
N SER A 574 -14.69 25.61 -11.36
CA SER A 574 -14.56 27.06 -11.47
C SER A 574 -13.14 27.48 -11.88
N ASP A 575 -12.90 28.77 -11.97
CA ASP A 575 -11.58 29.35 -12.22
C ASP A 575 -10.63 29.25 -11.02
N THR A 576 -11.11 28.79 -9.87
CA THR A 576 -10.29 28.51 -8.69
C THR A 576 -9.99 27.03 -8.49
N ASP A 577 -10.51 26.16 -9.35
CA ASP A 577 -10.38 24.70 -9.25
C ASP A 577 -9.00 24.22 -9.71
N THR A 578 -8.37 23.38 -8.90
CA THR A 578 -7.05 22.77 -9.12
C THR A 578 -7.14 21.35 -9.65
N ASN A 579 -8.33 20.73 -9.62
CA ASN A 579 -8.60 19.44 -10.25
C ASN A 579 -10.04 19.36 -10.73
N TRP A 580 -10.23 19.51 -12.03
CA TRP A 580 -11.54 19.62 -12.69
C TRP A 580 -12.45 18.39 -12.52
N TYR A 581 -11.87 17.24 -12.17
CA TYR A 581 -12.58 15.97 -11.98
C TYR A 581 -12.84 15.66 -10.51
N LEU A 582 -12.04 16.20 -9.59
CA LEU A 582 -12.21 15.99 -8.16
C LEU A 582 -13.42 16.77 -7.66
N ARG A 583 -14.35 16.08 -7.00
CA ARG A 583 -15.55 16.72 -6.46
C ARG A 583 -15.21 17.47 -5.17
N ASP A 584 -15.87 18.59 -4.95
CA ASP A 584 -15.84 19.28 -3.66
C ASP A 584 -16.67 18.51 -2.59
N GLN A 585 -16.50 18.90 -1.33
CA GLN A 585 -17.17 18.26 -0.19
C GLN A 585 -18.71 18.32 -0.24
N SER A 586 -19.30 19.35 -0.86
CA SER A 586 -20.76 19.42 -1.02
C SER A 586 -21.30 18.36 -1.98
N GLN A 587 -20.41 17.75 -2.76
CA GLN A 587 -20.69 16.71 -3.76
C GLN A 587 -20.04 15.35 -3.41
N GLY A 588 -19.61 15.17 -2.15
CA GLY A 588 -19.04 13.93 -1.63
C GLY A 588 -17.51 13.81 -1.71
N GLY A 589 -16.82 14.88 -2.13
CA GLY A 589 -15.36 14.98 -2.16
C GLY A 589 -14.68 14.74 -0.81
N VAL A 590 -13.43 14.28 -0.85
CA VAL A 590 -12.61 13.97 0.34
C VAL A 590 -11.40 14.89 0.52
N ALA A 591 -11.06 15.71 -0.47
CA ALA A 591 -10.00 16.69 -0.34
C ALA A 591 -10.46 17.89 0.52
N PRO A 592 -9.56 18.43 1.35
CA PRO A 592 -9.81 19.69 2.03
C PRO A 592 -9.72 20.86 1.04
N ALA A 593 -10.70 21.77 1.08
CA ALA A 593 -10.56 23.05 0.38
C ALA A 593 -9.34 23.83 0.93
N TRP A 594 -8.62 24.53 0.06
CA TRP A 594 -7.46 25.36 0.41
C TRP A 594 -7.72 26.87 0.29
N ASN A 595 -8.81 27.28 -0.37
CA ASN A 595 -9.13 28.69 -0.64
C ASN A 595 -9.28 29.52 0.66
N PRO A 596 -9.11 30.86 0.59
CA PRO A 596 -9.32 31.76 1.73
C PRO A 596 -10.64 31.52 2.47
N GLY A 597 -10.56 31.40 3.80
CA GLY A 597 -11.71 31.14 4.67
C GLY A 597 -12.01 29.65 4.91
N SER A 598 -11.35 28.73 4.20
CA SER A 598 -11.42 27.30 4.51
C SER A 598 -10.74 26.96 5.84
N ARG A 599 -11.06 25.79 6.41
CA ARG A 599 -10.43 25.30 7.66
C ARG A 599 -8.91 25.16 7.50
N GLN A 600 -8.46 24.61 6.37
CA GLN A 600 -7.04 24.45 6.05
C GLN A 600 -6.35 25.81 5.90
N TYR A 601 -6.97 26.80 5.25
CA TYR A 601 -6.40 28.15 5.12
C TYR A 601 -6.19 28.81 6.49
N VAL A 602 -7.18 28.70 7.39
CA VAL A 602 -7.06 29.24 8.76
C VAL A 602 -5.94 28.53 9.52
N TRP A 603 -5.85 27.20 9.42
CA TRP A 603 -4.76 26.42 10.01
C TRP A 603 -3.40 26.85 9.44
N LEU A 604 -3.30 27.06 8.12
CA LEU A 604 -2.08 27.50 7.45
C LEU A 604 -1.64 28.87 7.97
N GLU A 605 -2.56 29.84 8.08
CA GLU A 605 -2.26 31.15 8.66
C GLU A 605 -1.74 31.05 10.10
N GLU A 606 -2.30 30.16 10.92
CA GLU A 606 -1.83 29.91 12.29
C GLU A 606 -0.41 29.32 12.30
N ARG A 607 -0.11 28.36 11.42
CA ARG A 607 1.21 27.73 11.33
C ARG A 607 2.28 28.66 10.77
N LEU A 608 1.93 29.49 9.79
CA LEU A 608 2.81 30.52 9.25
C LEU A 608 3.17 31.56 10.32
N ARG A 609 2.19 32.04 11.08
CA ARG A 609 2.44 32.94 12.21
C ARG A 609 3.37 32.31 13.25
N HIS A 610 3.15 31.04 13.58
CA HIS A 610 4.03 30.31 14.49
C HIS A 610 5.44 30.19 13.92
N ALA A 611 5.60 29.82 12.65
CA ALA A 611 6.90 29.68 12.01
C ALA A 611 7.68 30.99 11.99
N GLN A 612 7.04 32.11 11.63
CA GLN A 612 7.62 33.46 11.63
C GLN A 612 8.21 33.86 13.00
N GLN A 613 7.68 33.31 14.10
CA GLN A 613 8.12 33.60 15.45
C GLN A 613 9.23 32.65 15.96
N ASN A 614 9.36 31.45 15.39
CA ASN A 614 10.14 30.37 16.00
C ASN A 614 11.20 29.74 15.08
N SER A 615 11.22 30.11 13.80
CA SER A 615 12.07 29.50 12.77
C SER A 615 12.92 30.56 12.07
N ALA A 616 14.12 30.17 11.64
CA ALA A 616 14.92 31.02 10.75
C ALA A 616 14.42 30.94 9.31
N PHE A 617 13.89 29.78 8.92
CA PHE A 617 13.36 29.54 7.58
C PHE A 617 11.98 28.89 7.64
N THR A 618 11.06 29.43 6.85
CA THR A 618 9.72 28.88 6.63
C THR A 618 9.59 28.42 5.20
N PHE A 619 9.46 27.11 5.03
CA PHE A 619 9.18 26.48 3.74
C PHE A 619 7.75 25.96 3.70
N VAL A 620 7.08 26.13 2.57
CA VAL A 620 5.76 25.56 2.29
C VAL A 620 5.89 24.52 1.18
N MET A 621 5.12 23.43 1.25
CA MET A 621 5.13 22.40 0.22
C MET A 621 3.72 21.94 -0.12
N PHE A 622 3.44 21.85 -1.43
CA PHE A 622 2.23 21.28 -2.00
C PHE A 622 2.46 20.96 -3.47
N HIS A 623 1.62 20.14 -4.04
CA HIS A 623 1.94 19.49 -5.30
C HIS A 623 1.86 20.39 -6.55
N ALA A 624 0.69 20.94 -6.88
CA ALA A 624 0.52 21.70 -8.12
C ALA A 624 1.27 23.06 -8.13
N ALA A 625 2.01 23.35 -9.20
CA ALA A 625 2.89 24.52 -9.27
C ALA A 625 2.15 25.83 -9.63
N PRO A 626 2.16 26.87 -8.76
CA PRO A 626 1.48 28.13 -9.03
C PRO A 626 2.22 28.99 -10.06
N TYR A 627 3.55 28.91 -10.11
CA TYR A 627 4.41 29.70 -10.99
C TYR A 627 5.35 28.77 -11.75
N SER A 628 4.86 28.27 -12.89
CA SER A 628 5.55 27.33 -13.77
C SER A 628 5.41 27.76 -15.22
N SER A 629 6.34 27.31 -16.07
CA SER A 629 6.26 27.39 -17.53
C SER A 629 5.72 26.10 -18.18
N GLY A 630 5.39 25.08 -17.39
CA GLY A 630 4.84 23.81 -17.88
C GLY A 630 3.35 23.87 -18.27
N VAL A 631 2.80 22.74 -18.70
CA VAL A 631 1.42 22.65 -19.24
C VAL A 631 0.36 22.93 -18.17
N HIS A 632 0.66 22.60 -16.91
CA HIS A 632 -0.26 22.78 -15.80
C HIS A 632 -0.35 24.24 -15.33
N ALA A 633 0.38 25.15 -15.98
CA ALA A 633 0.21 26.59 -15.83
C ALA A 633 -0.89 27.18 -16.74
N LEU A 634 -1.58 26.37 -17.55
CA LEU A 634 -2.75 26.80 -18.31
C LEU A 634 -3.96 27.06 -17.38
N PRO A 635 -4.95 27.86 -17.82
CA PRO A 635 -6.14 28.12 -17.00
C PRO A 635 -7.02 26.87 -16.82
N PRO A 636 -7.78 26.78 -15.70
CA PRO A 636 -8.70 25.67 -15.45
C PRO A 636 -9.74 25.46 -16.56
N GLY A 637 -9.94 24.20 -16.94
CA GLY A 637 -11.04 23.79 -17.81
C GLY A 637 -10.75 22.54 -18.65
N LEU A 638 -11.68 22.22 -19.55
CA LEU A 638 -11.52 21.18 -20.57
C LEU A 638 -11.38 21.81 -21.95
N GLY A 639 -10.55 21.21 -22.80
CA GLY A 639 -10.37 21.59 -24.20
C GLY A 639 -9.10 22.39 -24.47
N GLU A 640 -9.00 22.91 -25.70
CA GLU A 640 -7.81 23.61 -26.19
C GLU A 640 -7.49 24.87 -25.36
N GLY A 641 -6.21 25.05 -25.01
CA GLY A 641 -5.71 26.18 -24.21
C GLY A 641 -6.14 26.17 -22.73
N LYS A 642 -6.61 25.03 -22.23
CA LYS A 642 -7.02 24.81 -20.84
C LYS A 642 -6.35 23.57 -20.28
N ASP A 643 -6.26 23.50 -18.96
CA ASP A 643 -5.82 22.32 -18.26
C ASP A 643 -6.82 21.89 -17.19
N TYR A 644 -6.93 20.58 -17.00
CA TYR A 644 -7.85 19.97 -16.04
C TYR A 644 -7.21 19.73 -14.67
N LEU A 645 -5.89 19.92 -14.53
CA LEU A 645 -5.15 19.89 -13.26
C LEU A 645 -4.31 21.16 -13.07
N PRO A 646 -4.88 22.37 -13.14
CA PRO A 646 -4.09 23.59 -13.19
C PRO A 646 -3.49 23.94 -11.82
N GLY A 647 -2.21 24.35 -11.80
CA GLY A 647 -1.55 24.87 -10.59
C GLY A 647 -1.78 26.37 -10.35
N THR A 648 -2.12 27.14 -11.39
CA THR A 648 -2.27 28.60 -11.31
C THR A 648 -3.26 29.15 -10.27
N PRO A 649 -4.37 28.46 -9.91
CA PRO A 649 -5.27 28.94 -8.86
C PRO A 649 -4.59 29.13 -7.50
N LEU A 650 -3.57 28.32 -7.17
CA LEU A 650 -2.85 28.37 -5.90
C LEU A 650 -2.07 29.68 -5.68
N ARG A 651 -1.92 30.51 -6.72
CA ARG A 651 -1.42 31.90 -6.60
C ARG A 651 -2.23 32.75 -5.61
N ALA A 652 -3.47 32.36 -5.31
CA ALA A 652 -4.28 33.01 -4.28
C ALA A 652 -3.69 32.89 -2.86
N LEU A 653 -2.77 31.95 -2.62
CA LEU A 653 -2.05 31.81 -1.35
C LEU A 653 -0.81 32.71 -1.25
N THR A 654 -0.27 33.20 -2.37
CA THR A 654 0.95 34.04 -2.40
C THR A 654 0.88 35.25 -1.48
N PRO A 655 -0.23 36.02 -1.40
CA PRO A 655 -0.31 37.14 -0.47
C PRO A 655 -0.18 36.73 1.01
N LEU A 656 -0.68 35.55 1.38
CA LEU A 656 -0.54 35.01 2.73
C LEU A 656 0.92 34.61 3.00
N PHE A 657 1.56 33.96 2.02
CA PHE A 657 2.97 33.58 2.10
C PHE A 657 3.88 34.80 2.27
N SER A 658 3.69 35.83 1.43
CA SER A 658 4.46 37.07 1.54
C SER A 658 4.25 37.74 2.89
N ARG A 659 3.00 37.82 3.36
CA ARG A 659 2.66 38.47 4.64
C ARG A 659 3.41 37.88 5.84
N TYR A 660 3.63 36.56 5.86
CA TYR A 660 4.28 35.86 6.96
C TYR A 660 5.74 35.48 6.68
N GLY A 661 6.35 36.02 5.62
CA GLY A 661 7.77 35.84 5.34
C GLY A 661 8.14 34.41 4.92
N VAL A 662 7.28 33.71 4.15
CA VAL A 662 7.66 32.40 3.58
C VAL A 662 8.86 32.57 2.66
N ASP A 663 9.90 31.79 2.89
CA ASP A 663 11.15 31.87 2.14
C ASP A 663 11.05 31.16 0.80
N ALA A 664 10.58 29.90 0.82
CA ALA A 664 10.42 29.11 -0.39
C ALA A 664 9.18 28.21 -0.35
N VAL A 665 8.64 27.95 -1.53
CA VAL A 665 7.56 27.01 -1.79
C VAL A 665 8.09 25.92 -2.71
N PHE A 666 7.86 24.66 -2.35
CA PHE A 666 8.23 23.49 -3.13
C PHE A 666 7.00 22.82 -3.75
N SER A 667 7.04 22.59 -5.05
CA SER A 667 5.99 21.94 -5.83
C SER A 667 6.55 20.97 -6.87
N GLY A 668 5.70 20.10 -7.40
CA GLY A 668 5.98 19.18 -8.50
C GLY A 668 5.05 19.44 -9.67
N HIS A 669 4.39 18.38 -10.15
CA HIS A 669 3.27 18.36 -11.08
C HIS A 669 3.65 18.67 -12.53
N ASP A 670 4.34 19.78 -12.74
CA ASP A 670 5.07 19.97 -13.99
C ASP A 670 6.39 19.20 -13.89
N GLU A 671 6.53 18.18 -14.74
CA GLU A 671 7.65 17.25 -14.83
C GLU A 671 8.97 17.89 -15.33
N LEU A 672 9.39 18.99 -14.70
CA LEU A 672 10.56 19.80 -15.04
C LEU A 672 11.18 20.46 -13.80
N TYR A 673 12.37 21.02 -13.97
CA TYR A 673 12.96 21.92 -12.98
C TYR A 673 12.80 23.38 -13.39
N GLU A 674 12.17 24.17 -12.53
CA GLU A 674 12.02 25.61 -12.68
C GLU A 674 12.06 26.32 -11.32
N HIS A 675 12.65 27.51 -11.31
CA HIS A 675 12.70 28.40 -10.17
C HIS A 675 12.14 29.77 -10.55
N SER A 676 11.19 30.25 -9.75
CA SER A 676 10.54 31.56 -9.87
C SER A 676 10.67 32.37 -8.59
N VAL A 677 10.72 33.70 -8.70
CA VAL A 677 10.79 34.61 -7.55
C VAL A 677 9.68 35.64 -7.65
N VAL A 678 8.83 35.69 -6.62
CA VAL A 678 7.68 36.60 -6.57
C VAL A 678 7.89 37.65 -5.48
N PRO A 679 8.00 38.95 -5.83
CA PRO A 679 8.15 40.01 -4.83
C PRO A 679 6.86 40.19 -4.02
N GLY A 680 7.01 40.55 -2.76
CA GLY A 680 5.94 40.76 -1.81
C GLY A 680 6.35 41.63 -0.63
N THR A 681 5.53 41.62 0.41
CA THR A 681 5.75 42.41 1.61
C THR A 681 5.45 41.55 2.83
N GLU A 682 6.44 41.40 3.71
CA GLU A 682 6.28 40.74 5.00
C GLU A 682 5.73 41.74 6.03
N VAL A 683 4.83 41.28 6.88
CA VAL A 683 4.39 41.99 8.08
C VAL A 683 5.15 41.43 9.27
N LEU A 684 6.02 42.24 9.86
CA LEU A 684 6.91 41.80 10.93
C LEU A 684 6.15 41.58 12.26
N PRO A 685 6.59 40.64 13.13
CA PRO A 685 5.93 40.36 14.40
C PRO A 685 5.73 41.56 15.34
N GLY A 686 6.64 42.55 15.30
CA GLY A 686 6.60 43.76 16.12
C GLY A 686 5.69 44.89 15.59
N GLY A 687 5.04 44.68 14.43
CA GLY A 687 4.47 45.75 13.62
C GLY A 687 5.49 46.33 12.64
N GLY A 688 5.00 46.93 11.54
CA GLY A 688 5.84 47.35 10.41
C GLY A 688 5.80 46.36 9.25
N SER A 689 6.51 46.69 8.17
CA SER A 689 6.56 45.87 6.96
C SER A 689 7.92 45.94 6.29
N ALA A 690 8.39 44.82 5.73
CA ALA A 690 9.64 44.73 4.98
C ALA A 690 9.40 44.23 3.55
N GLU A 691 10.24 44.64 2.60
CA GLU A 691 10.28 44.00 1.29
C GLU A 691 10.69 42.53 1.48
N HIS A 692 9.96 41.64 0.82
CA HIS A 692 10.24 40.20 0.87
C HIS A 692 10.06 39.61 -0.52
N ALA A 693 10.63 38.44 -0.77
CA ALA A 693 10.38 37.69 -1.99
C ALA A 693 10.21 36.20 -1.65
N VAL A 694 9.20 35.58 -2.25
CA VAL A 694 8.95 34.15 -2.08
C VAL A 694 9.55 33.42 -3.28
N HIS A 695 10.43 32.47 -3.00
CA HIS A 695 10.99 31.58 -4.01
C HIS A 695 10.03 30.41 -4.28
N PHE A 696 9.76 30.09 -5.53
CA PHE A 696 8.93 28.95 -5.92
C PHE A 696 9.78 27.99 -6.76
N TYR A 697 9.95 26.76 -6.29
CA TYR A 697 10.68 25.72 -6.99
C TYR A 697 9.71 24.63 -7.46
N VAL A 698 9.72 24.38 -8.76
CA VAL A 698 9.15 23.19 -9.39
C VAL A 698 10.26 22.15 -9.46
N VAL A 699 10.07 21.01 -8.81
CA VAL A 699 11.06 19.94 -8.64
C VAL A 699 10.56 18.59 -9.14
N GLY A 700 9.76 18.60 -10.23
CA GLY A 700 9.13 17.41 -10.81
C GLY A 700 10.05 16.59 -11.70
N ILE A 701 11.26 16.33 -11.22
CA ILE A 701 12.28 15.55 -11.93
C ILE A 701 12.71 14.33 -11.11
N GLY A 702 11.84 13.86 -10.22
CA GLY A 702 12.15 12.83 -9.23
C GLY A 702 12.34 11.45 -9.86
N GLY A 703 11.41 11.03 -10.72
CA GLY A 703 11.43 9.69 -11.29
C GLY A 703 10.54 9.44 -12.52
N ASP A 704 9.51 10.26 -12.77
CA ASP A 704 8.56 10.06 -13.87
C ASP A 704 8.99 10.72 -15.20
N GLY A 705 8.13 11.51 -15.84
CA GLY A 705 8.39 12.14 -17.10
C GLY A 705 9.38 13.29 -16.98
N LEU A 706 9.84 13.78 -18.14
CA LEU A 706 10.76 14.93 -18.24
C LEU A 706 10.23 15.84 -19.35
N ARG A 707 9.15 16.57 -19.04
CA ARG A 707 8.45 17.45 -19.98
C ARG A 707 9.20 18.76 -20.17
N GLY A 708 9.08 19.30 -21.38
CA GLY A 708 9.50 20.66 -21.70
C GLY A 708 8.48 21.72 -21.26
N ALA A 709 8.82 22.99 -21.46
CA ALA A 709 7.90 24.10 -21.24
C ALA A 709 6.73 24.09 -22.25
N ALA A 710 5.56 24.56 -21.82
CA ALA A 710 4.42 24.73 -22.72
C ALA A 710 4.55 26.04 -23.51
N ARG A 711 4.57 25.95 -24.84
CA ARG A 711 4.80 27.11 -25.74
C ARG A 711 3.89 28.31 -25.50
N GLU A 712 2.63 28.04 -25.13
CA GLU A 712 1.58 29.05 -24.89
C GLU A 712 1.68 29.71 -23.52
N VAL A 713 2.42 29.09 -22.59
CA VAL A 713 2.58 29.58 -21.23
C VAL A 713 3.68 30.63 -21.16
N ARG A 714 3.45 31.64 -20.33
CA ARG A 714 4.44 32.66 -19.98
C ARG A 714 4.47 32.79 -18.47
N ASN A 715 5.63 32.49 -17.88
CA ASN A 715 5.90 32.76 -16.48
C ASN A 715 6.79 34.00 -16.35
N PRO A 716 6.26 35.18 -15.99
CA PRO A 716 7.05 36.40 -15.86
C PRO A 716 7.92 36.44 -14.59
N TYR A 717 7.75 35.48 -13.67
CA TYR A 717 8.50 35.41 -12.41
C TYR A 717 9.66 34.42 -12.46
N ARG A 718 9.80 33.67 -13.56
CA ARG A 718 10.87 32.69 -13.74
C ARG A 718 12.23 33.38 -13.69
N VAL A 719 13.13 32.84 -12.87
CA VAL A 719 14.53 33.24 -12.81
C VAL A 719 15.47 32.18 -13.39
N PHE A 720 15.05 30.91 -13.39
CA PHE A 720 15.79 29.81 -14.01
C PHE A 720 14.84 28.68 -14.44
N SER A 721 15.11 28.03 -15.57
CA SER A 721 14.59 26.71 -15.92
C SER A 721 15.68 25.89 -16.61
N ALA A 722 15.77 24.60 -16.29
CA ALA A 722 16.78 23.72 -16.88
C ALA A 722 16.70 23.69 -18.42
N ALA A 723 15.49 23.68 -18.99
CA ALA A 723 15.30 23.66 -20.45
C ALA A 723 15.75 24.96 -21.16
N ALA A 724 15.62 26.12 -20.52
CA ALA A 724 15.95 27.41 -21.14
C ALA A 724 17.39 27.84 -20.86
N ASP A 725 17.83 27.70 -19.61
CA ASP A 725 19.01 28.35 -19.07
C ASP A 725 20.20 27.39 -18.93
N ALA A 726 19.97 26.09 -19.07
CA ALA A 726 21.00 25.06 -19.17
C ALA A 726 20.76 24.17 -20.42
N PRO A 727 20.79 24.73 -21.65
CA PRO A 727 20.48 23.97 -22.84
C PRO A 727 21.45 22.81 -23.06
N GLU A 728 20.95 21.74 -23.67
CA GLU A 728 21.73 20.56 -24.04
C GLU A 728 22.91 20.93 -24.95
N GLN A 729 24.07 20.35 -24.66
CA GLN A 729 25.30 20.49 -25.41
C GLN A 729 25.70 19.12 -25.96
N TYR A 730 26.00 19.10 -27.26
CA TYR A 730 26.37 17.90 -27.99
C TYR A 730 27.78 18.03 -28.57
N ASP A 731 28.52 16.92 -28.60
CA ASP A 731 29.79 16.84 -29.29
C ASP A 731 29.63 16.69 -30.82
N ASP A 732 30.74 16.67 -31.55
CA ASP A 732 30.78 16.50 -33.01
C ASP A 732 30.18 15.15 -33.48
N ASN A 733 30.03 14.17 -32.59
CA ASN A 733 29.43 12.87 -32.89
C ASN A 733 27.93 12.83 -32.56
N GLY A 734 27.34 13.93 -32.09
CA GLY A 734 25.94 14.01 -31.67
C GLY A 734 25.67 13.33 -30.32
N MET A 735 26.70 13.12 -29.50
CA MET A 735 26.56 12.59 -28.15
C MET A 735 26.34 13.73 -27.16
N LEU A 736 25.37 13.58 -26.26
CA LEU A 736 25.13 14.56 -25.20
C LEU A 736 26.34 14.60 -24.25
N ILE A 737 26.85 15.80 -23.98
CA ILE A 737 28.00 16.02 -23.10
C ILE A 737 27.69 16.91 -21.88
N ASP A 738 26.66 17.76 -21.95
CA ASP A 738 26.18 18.55 -20.80
C ASP A 738 24.78 19.15 -21.03
N GLY A 739 24.16 19.68 -19.97
CA GLY A 739 22.90 20.45 -20.02
C GLY A 739 21.66 19.65 -20.40
N GLY A 740 20.49 20.29 -20.30
CA GLY A 740 19.17 19.72 -20.59
C GLY A 740 18.29 19.60 -19.35
N ILE A 741 17.14 18.96 -19.51
CA ILE A 741 16.32 18.47 -18.39
C ILE A 741 16.75 17.03 -18.10
N HIS A 742 16.96 16.72 -16.83
CA HIS A 742 17.40 15.40 -16.37
C HIS A 742 16.75 15.07 -15.03
N TYR A 743 16.67 13.78 -14.70
CA TYR A 743 16.31 13.33 -13.36
C TYR A 743 17.20 13.97 -12.29
N GLY A 744 16.64 14.25 -11.12
CA GLY A 744 17.35 14.95 -10.08
C GLY A 744 16.47 15.36 -8.90
N HIS A 745 16.98 16.29 -8.11
CA HIS A 745 16.32 16.79 -6.91
C HIS A 745 16.91 18.14 -6.49
N LEU A 746 16.22 18.84 -5.60
CA LEU A 746 16.73 20.02 -4.92
C LEU A 746 17.39 19.61 -3.61
N ARG A 747 18.65 19.98 -3.42
CA ARG A 747 19.36 19.84 -2.15
C ARG A 747 19.25 21.14 -1.36
N VAL A 748 18.86 21.03 -0.09
CA VAL A 748 18.85 22.15 0.85
C VAL A 748 19.82 21.88 1.99
N THR A 749 20.78 22.78 2.19
CA THR A 749 21.71 22.72 3.31
C THR A 749 21.58 23.98 4.15
N VAL A 750 21.29 23.80 5.44
CA VAL A 750 21.11 24.88 6.42
C VAL A 750 22.25 24.80 7.42
N ASN A 751 22.99 25.89 7.59
CA ASN A 751 24.11 25.98 8.52
C ASN A 751 23.97 27.22 9.40
N GLN A 752 24.42 27.14 10.65
CA GLN A 752 24.52 28.31 11.48
C GLN A 752 25.73 29.15 11.07
N ALA A 753 25.51 30.42 10.76
CA ALA A 753 26.57 31.37 10.42
C ALA A 753 27.18 32.01 11.68
N SER A 754 26.34 32.34 12.65
CA SER A 754 26.70 32.80 14.00
C SER A 754 25.51 32.58 14.95
N ALA A 755 25.69 32.77 16.26
CA ALA A 755 24.62 32.51 17.24
C ALA A 755 23.27 33.15 16.84
N GLY A 756 22.26 32.32 16.56
CA GLY A 756 20.93 32.74 16.12
C GLY A 756 20.77 33.12 14.65
N TYR A 757 21.86 33.26 13.89
CA TYR A 757 21.86 33.58 12.46
C TYR A 757 22.19 32.36 11.63
N TRP A 758 21.33 32.08 10.66
CA TRP A 758 21.38 30.88 9.84
C TRP A 758 21.46 31.24 8.36
N GLN A 759 22.06 30.33 7.59
CA GLN A 759 22.10 30.38 6.14
C GLN A 759 21.54 29.09 5.57
N ALA A 760 20.57 29.20 4.65
CA ALA A 760 20.08 28.09 3.85
C ALA A 760 20.57 28.24 2.41
N GLN A 761 21.14 27.17 1.87
CA GLN A 761 21.57 27.09 0.48
C GLN A 761 20.73 26.04 -0.25
N LEU A 762 20.06 26.45 -1.33
CA LEU A 762 19.19 25.63 -2.15
C LEU A 762 19.87 25.44 -3.52
N GLU A 763 20.09 24.19 -3.92
CA GLU A 763 20.85 23.85 -5.12
C GLU A 763 20.20 22.66 -5.85
N PRO A 764 19.87 22.79 -7.14
CA PRO A 764 19.41 21.66 -7.94
C PRO A 764 20.56 20.76 -8.33
N VAL A 765 20.38 19.47 -8.05
CA VAL A 765 21.26 18.39 -8.46
C VAL A 765 20.57 17.63 -9.58
N TYR A 766 21.27 17.39 -10.69
CA TYR A 766 20.79 16.58 -11.79
C TYR A 766 21.74 15.43 -12.11
N LEU A 767 21.19 14.35 -12.64
CA LEU A 767 21.90 13.11 -12.91
C LEU A 767 22.24 13.05 -14.39
N PHE A 768 23.46 13.44 -14.72
CA PHE A 768 23.93 13.45 -16.09
C PHE A 768 24.26 12.01 -16.56
N PRO A 769 23.62 11.49 -17.62
CA PRO A 769 23.92 10.17 -18.15
C PRO A 769 25.28 10.16 -18.87
N LEU A 770 26.18 9.26 -18.47
CA LEU A 770 27.47 9.05 -19.12
C LEU A 770 27.38 7.93 -20.15
N PHE A 771 27.61 8.28 -21.41
CA PHE A 771 27.48 7.38 -22.55
C PHE A 771 28.76 6.61 -22.85
N ALA A 772 28.61 5.34 -23.25
CA ALA A 772 29.63 4.59 -23.95
C ALA A 772 29.68 4.97 -25.43
N ALA A 773 30.73 4.53 -26.14
CA ALA A 773 30.91 4.84 -27.56
C ALA A 773 29.81 4.28 -28.48
N ASP A 774 29.01 3.33 -28.00
CA ASP A 774 27.86 2.76 -28.70
C ASP A 774 26.52 3.46 -28.38
N GLY A 775 26.55 4.53 -27.58
CA GLY A 775 25.37 5.30 -27.20
C GLY A 775 24.59 4.74 -26.01
N THR A 776 25.07 3.66 -25.36
CA THR A 776 24.44 3.14 -24.14
C THR A 776 24.86 3.93 -22.90
N VAL A 777 23.94 4.13 -21.95
CA VAL A 777 24.27 4.77 -20.67
C VAL A 777 25.01 3.76 -19.78
N ARG A 778 26.23 4.11 -19.36
CA ARG A 778 27.09 3.25 -18.52
C ARG A 778 27.06 3.63 -17.04
N ALA A 779 26.86 4.91 -16.76
CA ALA A 779 26.88 5.46 -15.41
C ALA A 779 26.14 6.80 -15.38
N PHE A 780 25.91 7.32 -14.18
CA PHE A 780 25.41 8.67 -13.96
C PHE A 780 26.41 9.48 -13.15
N GLU A 781 26.56 10.75 -13.52
CA GLU A 781 27.33 11.74 -12.79
C GLU A 781 26.39 12.78 -12.17
N PRO A 782 26.33 12.91 -10.83
CA PRO A 782 25.59 14.00 -10.22
C PRO A 782 26.30 15.33 -10.49
N ARG A 783 25.58 16.29 -11.06
CA ARG A 783 26.03 17.66 -11.35
C ARG A 783 25.05 18.67 -10.76
N ASN A 784 25.47 19.92 -10.65
CA ASN A 784 24.61 21.02 -10.19
C ASN A 784 24.29 21.95 -11.36
N TYR A 785 23.04 22.42 -11.47
CA TYR A 785 22.78 23.60 -12.31
C TYR A 785 23.31 24.87 -11.62
N ALA A 786 23.40 25.96 -12.39
CA ALA A 786 23.91 27.24 -11.90
C ALA A 786 22.95 27.98 -10.95
N ASP A 787 21.70 27.52 -10.82
CA ASP A 787 20.68 28.13 -9.98
C ASP A 787 20.91 27.82 -8.50
N VAL A 788 21.74 28.64 -7.85
CA VAL A 788 22.06 28.50 -6.42
C VAL A 788 21.47 29.70 -5.67
N THR A 789 20.57 29.40 -4.74
CA THR A 789 19.96 30.42 -3.87
C THR A 789 20.53 30.32 -2.46
N VAL A 790 20.90 31.46 -1.90
CA VAL A 790 21.38 31.58 -0.52
C VAL A 790 20.46 32.52 0.26
N LEU A 791 19.76 31.97 1.23
CA LEU A 791 18.86 32.68 2.13
C LEU A 791 19.55 32.91 3.48
N ARG A 792 19.18 34.00 4.15
CA ARG A 792 19.66 34.33 5.49
C ARG A 792 18.47 34.55 6.40
N GLY A 793 18.45 33.86 7.53
CA GLY A 793 17.34 33.88 8.46
C GLY A 793 17.84 34.01 9.90
N MET A 794 16.99 34.54 10.78
CA MET A 794 17.28 34.64 12.20
C MET A 794 16.27 33.80 12.97
N GLN A 795 16.76 32.90 13.84
CA GLN A 795 15.90 32.14 14.73
C GLN A 795 15.80 32.87 16.08
N VAL A 796 14.58 33.14 16.52
CA VAL A 796 14.31 33.65 17.87
C VAL A 796 14.16 32.49 18.84
N ASN A 797 14.92 32.49 19.92
CA ASN A 797 14.76 31.58 21.04
C ASN A 797 14.93 32.34 22.37
N ALA A 798 14.61 31.68 23.48
CA ALA A 798 14.65 32.29 24.82
C ALA A 798 16.05 32.86 25.18
N ASP A 799 17.11 32.36 24.55
CA ASP A 799 18.49 32.75 24.84
C ASP A 799 18.96 33.96 24.02
N ASN A 800 18.31 34.27 22.89
CA ASN A 800 18.72 35.35 21.99
C ASN A 800 17.63 36.41 21.73
N GLU A 801 16.43 36.28 22.31
CA GLU A 801 15.29 37.18 22.13
C GLU A 801 15.65 38.67 22.29
N ALA A 802 16.39 39.03 23.34
CA ALA A 802 16.82 40.41 23.58
C ALA A 802 17.86 40.92 22.56
N ALA A 803 18.71 40.03 22.02
CA ALA A 803 19.69 40.38 20.98
C ALA A 803 19.04 40.51 19.60
N VAL A 804 18.08 39.64 19.29
CA VAL A 804 17.25 39.72 18.07
C VAL A 804 16.44 41.00 18.03
N ASN A 805 15.78 41.34 19.14
CA ASN A 805 14.97 42.56 19.22
C ASN A 805 15.84 43.83 19.05
N ASN A 806 17.05 43.86 19.62
CA ASN A 806 18.00 44.97 19.40
C ASN A 806 18.57 45.01 17.96
N ALA A 807 18.81 43.87 17.33
CA ALA A 807 19.29 43.79 15.94
C ALA A 807 18.22 44.28 14.94
N ARG A 808 16.95 43.92 15.18
CA ARG A 808 15.80 44.41 14.40
C ARG A 808 15.60 45.92 14.51
N GLU A 809 15.89 46.52 15.67
CA GLU A 809 15.86 47.99 15.85
C GLU A 809 17.05 48.72 15.19
N THR A 810 18.14 48.01 14.87
CA THR A 810 19.36 48.63 14.31
C THR A 810 19.49 48.50 12.79
N ASP A 811 18.84 47.52 12.15
CA ASP A 811 18.65 47.46 10.68
C ASP A 811 17.57 48.46 10.17
N GLU A 812 16.83 49.13 11.08
CA GLU A 812 15.94 50.26 10.76
C GLU A 812 16.69 51.62 10.60
N GLN A 813 18.02 51.66 10.76
CA GLN A 813 18.89 52.82 10.47
C GLN A 813 19.80 52.57 9.28
#